data_AF-A0A378LV87-F1
#
_entry.id   AF-A0A378LV87-F1
#
_cell.length_a   1.000
_cell.length_b   1.000
_cell.length_c   1.000
_cell.angle_alpha   90.00
_cell.angle_beta   90.00
_cell.angle_gamma   90.00
#
_symmetry.space_group_name_H-M   'P 1'
#
loop_
_entity.id
_entity.type
_entity.pdbx_description
1 polymer ?
#
loop_
_entity_poly.entity_id
_entity_poly.type
_entity_poly.pdbx_seq_one_letter_code
_entity_poly.pdbx_strand_id
1 'polypeptide(L)'
;MRSFLTSTPSNSIFKLIQNNKFMESKQDKKEKSVEKLIYESKEELAKKDEYGNTPLHALLLKLHTDLEPGTDLANDCIQCISLLILNKNADTTVKNQEGKSALDLMGVAFIGSDFTLYKELIDKLSANSDYKKALFHSAIYANNLELVQYLLKDDKDQLIASKDRRGLSPYAIALAASSADVEAFFYDNYPNDIKETTLKLEPEQHSAPSIIKAAITYEDESLRPTIEKVIDDLYNTPEFRPVLNLIAAEALRERTADVKSPRIFVANSDNIANLTPKSKAFGDSDYRTNILRIGGKRAEIEIAGTFIHEITHLAAELAYGNNTKPYPRGSENQEQLYNTAIQELIAIDLTHPRFSGVNEQIQKMLTARVLAYQAKEENKEKGSLSQPEWIVGVVQASVLWGKYYDGADSITTLERLGQPMIDYWVNIFNRDVSNAFDNHPMRKEVITATSLKDKENEPLQKIILTSDSQPDFLIKFFIQSNSIYKGGFWGSIKEGYVEGNSKQEAMAHSLIWTDKLKEKLSEIKNLPDEISQFEIIQLFTNEIFKSREYENCHRDVYNKLTSIYEEWQKSNNSNQIFSLSSLTETQKKEINDLIPISLTTDVDKVVDPWIEEMRSKIETIQHSVVVPAIKNVLGRYDVKPSDDRARLEKTLINFLYINLTKKEVNSLDLKSVVEEMLQNENIFILQKGPITSLRKSVASLLDSDRKPRVTIASEDKILKYLSSTFREKFKASKTSNEIMSHKMPKAKVKEQNKKEEENKVNESEEMKENRKEERKVEDIEQVKEGQLGLYS
;
A
#
# COMPACT_ATOMS: atom_id res chain seq x y z
N MET A 1 -3.21 -25.70 22.61
CA MET A 1 -4.39 -26.58 22.72
C MET A 1 -4.10 -27.94 23.37
N ARG A 2 -3.07 -28.73 22.99
CA ARG A 2 -2.66 -29.89 23.83
C ARG A 2 -2.00 -29.51 25.18
N SER A 3 -1.50 -28.28 25.31
CA SER A 3 -1.04 -27.71 26.59
C SER A 3 -2.18 -27.28 27.54
N PHE A 4 -3.44 -27.38 27.10
CA PHE A 4 -4.65 -26.95 27.84
C PHE A 4 -5.04 -27.93 28.97
N LEU A 5 -4.32 -29.04 29.13
CA LEU A 5 -4.71 -30.16 30.01
C LEU A 5 -3.65 -30.61 31.03
N THR A 6 -2.50 -29.91 31.17
CA THR A 6 -1.38 -30.43 31.99
C THR A 6 -1.05 -29.64 33.27
N SER A 7 -1.66 -28.49 33.52
CA SER A 7 -1.49 -27.76 34.77
C SER A 7 -2.56 -28.15 35.79
N THR A 8 -2.13 -28.64 36.95
CA THR A 8 -3.00 -29.16 38.01
C THR A 8 -3.68 -28.04 38.80
N PRO A 9 -5.01 -27.91 38.78
CA PRO A 9 -5.72 -27.02 39.69
C PRO A 9 -5.69 -27.61 41.11
N SER A 10 -5.47 -26.79 42.13
CA SER A 10 -5.53 -27.21 43.54
C SER A 10 -6.97 -27.47 44.03
N ASN A 11 -7.99 -27.07 43.25
CA ASN A 11 -9.38 -27.12 43.65
C ASN A 11 -10.11 -28.38 43.16
N SER A 12 -10.89 -29.04 44.01
CA SER A 12 -11.48 -30.37 43.74
C SER A 12 -12.50 -30.39 42.61
N ILE A 13 -13.19 -29.27 42.37
CA ILE A 13 -14.23 -29.13 41.33
C ILE A 13 -13.64 -29.14 39.94
N PHE A 14 -12.60 -28.34 39.69
CA PHE A 14 -11.93 -28.29 38.39
C PHE A 14 -11.26 -29.63 38.06
N LYS A 15 -10.70 -30.32 39.06
CA LYS A 15 -10.20 -31.70 38.88
C LYS A 15 -11.31 -32.69 38.52
N LEU A 16 -12.53 -32.52 39.04
CA LEU A 16 -13.68 -33.35 38.69
C LEU A 16 -14.16 -33.08 37.25
N ILE A 17 -14.24 -31.81 36.85
CA ILE A 17 -14.65 -31.38 35.51
C ILE A 17 -13.60 -31.76 34.44
N GLN A 18 -12.31 -31.55 34.71
CA GLN A 18 -11.22 -31.83 33.75
C GLN A 18 -11.01 -33.33 33.50
N ASN A 19 -11.07 -34.18 34.53
CA ASN A 19 -10.68 -35.59 34.39
C ASN A 19 -11.77 -36.53 33.84
N ASN A 20 -12.94 -36.02 33.41
CA ASN A 20 -14.15 -36.82 33.08
C ASN A 20 -14.64 -37.78 34.18
N LYS A 21 -13.92 -37.91 35.31
CA LYS A 21 -14.26 -38.79 36.44
C LYS A 21 -15.61 -38.48 37.08
N PHE A 22 -16.09 -37.25 36.93
CA PHE A 22 -17.43 -36.83 37.34
C PHE A 22 -18.53 -37.54 36.52
N MET A 23 -18.25 -37.85 35.25
CA MET A 23 -19.25 -38.27 34.28
C MET A 23 -19.14 -39.74 33.86
N GLU A 24 -17.96 -40.35 33.97
CA GLU A 24 -17.71 -41.78 33.66
C GLU A 24 -18.13 -42.75 34.79
N SER A 25 -18.73 -42.25 35.87
CA SER A 25 -19.06 -43.08 37.04
C SER A 25 -20.46 -43.72 36.93
N LYS A 26 -20.63 -44.94 37.49
CA LYS A 26 -21.94 -45.62 37.61
C LYS A 26 -23.00 -44.69 38.21
N GLN A 27 -24.26 -44.83 37.79
CA GLN A 27 -25.39 -43.93 38.11
C GLN A 27 -25.45 -43.47 39.59
N ASP A 28 -25.27 -44.37 40.56
CA ASP A 28 -25.24 -44.03 42.00
C ASP A 28 -24.09 -43.12 42.45
N LYS A 29 -22.93 -43.16 41.77
CA LYS A 29 -21.80 -42.25 42.04
C LYS A 29 -21.98 -40.91 41.33
N LYS A 30 -22.76 -40.90 40.26
CA LYS A 30 -23.11 -39.74 39.45
C LYS A 30 -24.04 -38.80 40.21
N GLU A 31 -25.11 -39.35 40.80
CA GLU A 31 -26.03 -38.61 41.68
C GLU A 31 -25.27 -37.98 42.86
N LYS A 32 -24.38 -38.73 43.52
CA LYS A 32 -23.56 -38.20 44.62
C LYS A 32 -22.59 -37.08 44.20
N SER A 33 -22.13 -37.07 42.95
CA SER A 33 -21.20 -36.05 42.45
C SER A 33 -21.95 -34.77 42.07
N VAL A 34 -23.13 -34.89 41.47
CA VAL A 34 -24.06 -33.77 41.24
C VAL A 34 -24.59 -33.21 42.56
N GLU A 35 -24.96 -34.07 43.51
CA GLU A 35 -25.28 -33.68 44.89
C GLU A 35 -24.13 -32.91 45.54
N LYS A 36 -22.88 -33.31 45.31
CA LYS A 36 -21.72 -32.59 45.85
C LYS A 36 -21.64 -31.15 45.32
N LEU A 37 -21.85 -30.93 44.02
CA LEU A 37 -21.98 -29.57 43.45
C LEU A 37 -23.18 -28.82 44.05
N ILE A 38 -24.27 -29.52 44.36
CA ILE A 38 -25.45 -28.96 45.05
C ILE A 38 -25.13 -28.57 46.51
N TYR A 39 -24.13 -29.15 47.17
CA TYR A 39 -23.77 -28.77 48.55
C TYR A 39 -22.61 -27.77 48.65
N GLU A 40 -22.00 -27.38 47.53
CA GLU A 40 -20.90 -26.42 47.53
C GLU A 40 -21.36 -24.99 47.84
N SER A 41 -20.51 -24.23 48.52
CA SER A 41 -20.82 -22.85 48.90
C SER A 41 -20.74 -21.92 47.68
N LYS A 42 -21.42 -20.78 47.74
CA LYS A 42 -21.32 -19.75 46.70
C LYS A 42 -19.86 -19.29 46.48
N GLU A 43 -19.03 -19.26 47.53
CA GLU A 43 -17.60 -18.94 47.36
C GLU A 43 -16.88 -19.97 46.50
N GLU A 44 -17.17 -21.27 46.65
CA GLU A 44 -16.54 -22.33 45.83
C GLU A 44 -16.94 -22.22 44.37
N LEU A 45 -18.21 -21.91 44.08
CA LEU A 45 -18.71 -21.72 42.72
C LEU A 45 -18.16 -20.43 42.06
N ALA A 46 -17.71 -19.46 42.85
CA ALA A 46 -17.06 -18.26 42.37
C ALA A 46 -15.54 -18.42 42.17
N LYS A 47 -14.94 -19.52 42.66
CA LYS A 47 -13.49 -19.74 42.51
C LYS A 47 -13.15 -19.91 41.04
N LYS A 48 -12.14 -19.16 40.64
CA LYS A 48 -11.57 -19.19 39.30
C LYS A 48 -10.43 -20.20 39.23
N ASP A 49 -10.31 -20.90 38.11
CA ASP A 49 -9.09 -21.64 37.77
C ASP A 49 -7.96 -20.68 37.36
N GLU A 50 -6.84 -21.26 36.91
CA GLU A 50 -5.68 -20.50 36.44
C GLU A 50 -5.93 -19.65 35.19
N TYR A 51 -7.05 -19.85 34.50
CA TYR A 51 -7.50 -19.09 33.33
C TYR A 51 -8.62 -18.11 33.67
N GLY A 52 -8.96 -17.98 34.97
CA GLY A 52 -10.06 -17.12 35.39
C GLY A 52 -11.45 -17.77 35.24
N ASN A 53 -11.56 -19.00 34.76
CA ASN A 53 -12.85 -19.66 34.53
C ASN A 53 -13.43 -20.11 35.87
N THR A 54 -14.71 -19.83 36.11
CA THR A 54 -15.47 -20.48 37.19
C THR A 54 -15.87 -21.90 36.77
N PRO A 55 -16.38 -22.76 37.68
CA PRO A 55 -16.91 -24.08 37.32
C PRO A 55 -17.97 -24.01 36.21
N LEU A 56 -18.79 -22.95 36.20
CA LEU A 56 -19.77 -22.72 35.14
C LEU A 56 -19.11 -22.42 33.79
N HIS A 57 -18.06 -21.59 33.75
CA HIS A 57 -17.30 -21.35 32.52
C HIS A 57 -16.69 -22.66 31.98
N ALA A 58 -16.09 -23.47 32.87
CA ALA A 58 -15.46 -24.72 32.49
C ALA A 58 -16.45 -25.73 31.91
N LEU A 59 -17.66 -25.85 32.48
CA LEU A 59 -18.71 -26.70 31.94
C LEU A 59 -19.22 -26.22 30.58
N LEU A 60 -19.41 -24.92 30.40
CA LEU A 60 -19.85 -24.34 29.13
C LEU A 60 -18.81 -24.53 28.02
N LEU A 61 -17.53 -24.28 28.32
CA LEU A 61 -16.43 -24.55 27.39
C LEU A 61 -16.37 -26.02 27.03
N LYS A 62 -16.51 -26.91 28.01
CA LYS A 62 -16.49 -28.35 27.79
C LYS A 62 -17.65 -28.82 26.93
N LEU A 63 -18.86 -28.31 27.19
CA LEU A 63 -20.03 -28.59 26.37
C LEU A 63 -19.81 -28.16 24.91
N HIS A 64 -19.13 -27.03 24.70
CA HIS A 64 -18.82 -26.53 23.37
C HIS A 64 -17.74 -27.35 22.64
N THR A 65 -16.64 -27.69 23.31
CA THR A 65 -15.43 -28.19 22.63
C THR A 65 -15.27 -29.70 22.65
N ASP A 66 -15.80 -30.38 23.67
CA ASP A 66 -15.39 -31.75 23.99
C ASP A 66 -16.52 -32.77 23.89
N LEU A 67 -17.78 -32.33 23.85
CA LEU A 67 -18.94 -33.21 23.98
C LEU A 67 -19.72 -33.28 22.68
N GLU A 68 -19.90 -34.50 22.16
CA GLU A 68 -20.84 -34.74 21.07
C GLU A 68 -22.28 -34.51 21.57
N PRO A 69 -23.09 -33.70 20.86
CA PRO A 69 -24.48 -33.44 21.24
C PRO A 69 -25.29 -34.74 21.37
N GLY A 70 -26.17 -34.79 22.37
CA GLY A 70 -27.07 -35.95 22.60
C GLY A 70 -26.42 -37.14 23.31
N THR A 71 -25.12 -37.08 23.62
CA THR A 71 -24.48 -38.07 24.49
C THR A 71 -24.94 -37.92 25.94
N ASP A 72 -24.91 -39.02 26.71
CA ASP A 72 -25.18 -38.97 28.16
C ASP A 72 -24.32 -37.92 28.85
N LEU A 73 -23.06 -37.83 28.43
CA LEU A 73 -22.07 -36.87 28.93
C LEU A 73 -22.47 -35.41 28.65
N ALA A 74 -22.98 -35.11 27.46
CA ALA A 74 -23.54 -33.80 27.15
C ALA A 74 -24.77 -33.51 28.03
N ASN A 75 -25.69 -34.46 28.15
CA ASN A 75 -26.90 -34.33 28.96
C ASN A 75 -26.59 -34.04 30.44
N ASP A 76 -25.60 -34.73 31.00
CA ASP A 76 -25.16 -34.47 32.36
C ASP A 76 -24.54 -33.07 32.52
N CYS A 77 -23.79 -32.63 31.50
CA CYS A 77 -23.16 -31.31 31.51
C CYS A 77 -24.25 -30.22 31.51
N ILE A 78 -25.27 -30.39 30.66
CA ILE A 78 -26.47 -29.54 30.60
C ILE A 78 -27.18 -29.52 31.95
N GLN A 79 -27.34 -30.67 32.60
CA GLN A 79 -27.98 -30.76 33.90
C GLN A 79 -27.17 -30.04 34.98
N CYS A 80 -25.84 -30.18 34.97
CA CYS A 80 -24.95 -29.45 35.88
C CYS A 80 -25.03 -27.94 35.65
N ILE A 81 -25.00 -27.48 34.39
CA ILE A 81 -25.17 -26.07 34.02
C ILE A 81 -26.52 -25.55 34.53
N SER A 82 -27.59 -26.30 34.31
CA SER A 82 -28.94 -25.96 34.78
C SER A 82 -28.98 -25.79 36.29
N LEU A 83 -28.40 -26.73 37.04
CA LEU A 83 -28.35 -26.69 38.51
C LEU A 83 -27.55 -25.49 39.02
N LEU A 84 -26.39 -25.22 38.42
CA LEU A 84 -25.54 -24.09 38.82
C LEU A 84 -26.25 -22.76 38.61
N ILE A 85 -26.90 -22.57 37.47
CA ILE A 85 -27.56 -21.31 37.13
C ILE A 85 -28.85 -21.13 37.93
N LEU A 86 -29.73 -22.14 37.94
CA LEU A 86 -31.09 -21.99 38.44
C LEU A 86 -31.21 -22.18 39.95
N ASN A 87 -30.42 -23.08 40.54
CA ASN A 87 -30.59 -23.46 41.95
C ASN A 87 -29.57 -22.81 42.88
N LYS A 88 -28.42 -22.36 42.36
CA LYS A 88 -27.33 -21.83 43.19
C LYS A 88 -27.00 -20.36 42.96
N ASN A 89 -27.70 -19.71 42.03
CA ASN A 89 -27.38 -18.36 41.58
C ASN A 89 -25.87 -18.24 41.32
N ALA A 90 -25.29 -19.23 40.61
CA ALA A 90 -23.92 -19.09 40.15
C ALA A 90 -23.85 -17.77 39.37
N ASP A 91 -22.90 -16.92 39.75
CA ASP A 91 -22.81 -15.58 39.17
C ASP A 91 -22.35 -15.71 37.70
N THR A 92 -23.31 -15.54 36.80
CA THR A 92 -23.12 -15.64 35.36
C THR A 92 -22.41 -14.42 34.77
N THR A 93 -22.24 -13.36 35.57
CA THR A 93 -21.61 -12.09 35.17
C THR A 93 -20.10 -12.07 35.43
N VAL A 94 -19.60 -13.01 36.25
CA VAL A 94 -18.16 -13.17 36.50
C VAL A 94 -17.44 -13.37 35.17
N LYS A 95 -16.41 -12.57 34.90
CA LYS A 95 -15.58 -12.68 33.71
C LYS A 95 -14.32 -13.53 33.95
N ASN A 96 -13.94 -14.36 33.00
CA ASN A 96 -12.65 -15.05 32.98
C ASN A 96 -11.50 -14.11 32.57
N GLN A 97 -10.27 -14.63 32.41
CA GLN A 97 -9.12 -13.81 32.00
C GLN A 97 -9.26 -13.27 30.57
N GLU A 98 -10.09 -13.90 29.73
CA GLU A 98 -10.42 -13.40 28.39
C GLU A 98 -11.52 -12.31 28.42
N GLY A 99 -11.99 -11.94 29.62
CA GLY A 99 -13.07 -10.97 29.78
C GLY A 99 -14.45 -11.49 29.40
N LYS A 100 -14.60 -12.80 29.16
CA LYS A 100 -15.87 -13.45 28.81
C LYS A 100 -16.57 -13.91 30.08
N SER A 101 -17.86 -13.61 30.19
CA SER A 101 -18.69 -14.14 31.27
C SER A 101 -19.22 -15.53 30.95
N ALA A 102 -19.82 -16.21 31.92
CA ALA A 102 -20.50 -17.47 31.64
C ALA A 102 -21.61 -17.26 30.60
N LEU A 103 -22.34 -16.15 30.69
CA LEU A 103 -23.38 -15.81 29.71
C LEU A 103 -22.83 -15.64 28.29
N ASP A 104 -21.66 -15.00 28.15
CA ASP A 104 -20.97 -14.87 26.85
C ASP A 104 -20.62 -16.27 26.27
N LEU A 105 -20.27 -17.23 27.13
CA LEU A 105 -19.93 -18.60 26.73
C LEU A 105 -21.15 -19.50 26.46
N MET A 106 -22.30 -19.22 27.07
CA MET A 106 -23.54 -19.97 26.80
C MET A 106 -23.89 -19.89 25.33
N GLY A 107 -23.79 -18.69 24.76
CA GLY A 107 -23.99 -18.47 23.35
C GLY A 107 -23.12 -19.35 22.45
N VAL A 108 -21.85 -19.46 22.83
CA VAL A 108 -20.85 -20.27 22.12
C VAL A 108 -21.16 -21.76 22.23
N ALA A 109 -21.56 -22.23 23.41
CA ALA A 109 -21.91 -23.64 23.65
C ALA A 109 -23.10 -24.13 22.81
N PHE A 110 -23.96 -23.21 22.34
CA PHE A 110 -25.11 -23.55 21.50
C PHE A 110 -24.88 -23.27 19.99
N ILE A 111 -23.65 -22.90 19.60
CA ILE A 111 -23.31 -22.69 18.18
C ILE A 111 -23.36 -24.01 17.42
N GLY A 112 -24.16 -24.08 16.36
CA GLY A 112 -24.18 -25.19 15.40
C GLY A 112 -24.80 -26.50 15.89
N SER A 113 -25.34 -26.53 17.11
CA SER A 113 -26.00 -27.71 17.68
C SER A 113 -27.51 -27.62 17.57
N ASP A 114 -28.17 -28.76 17.35
CA ASP A 114 -29.63 -28.88 17.43
C ASP A 114 -30.12 -28.39 18.81
N PHE A 115 -30.79 -27.23 18.83
CA PHE A 115 -31.22 -26.61 20.08
C PHE A 115 -32.23 -27.47 20.83
N THR A 116 -32.91 -28.42 20.17
CA THR A 116 -33.88 -29.30 20.82
C THR A 116 -33.27 -30.14 21.93
N LEU A 117 -31.98 -30.50 21.80
CA LEU A 117 -31.20 -31.20 22.83
C LEU A 117 -31.03 -30.36 24.10
N TYR A 118 -31.09 -29.04 23.98
CA TYR A 118 -30.89 -28.08 25.05
C TYR A 118 -32.17 -27.37 25.46
N LYS A 119 -33.31 -27.76 24.89
CA LYS A 119 -34.57 -27.02 24.99
C LYS A 119 -34.96 -26.77 26.44
N GLU A 120 -34.89 -27.77 27.31
CA GLU A 120 -35.27 -27.59 28.72
C GLU A 120 -34.40 -26.55 29.44
N LEU A 121 -33.08 -26.56 29.19
CA LEU A 121 -32.17 -25.56 29.73
C LEU A 121 -32.48 -24.17 29.13
N ILE A 122 -32.72 -24.10 27.82
CA ILE A 122 -33.09 -22.86 27.12
C ILE A 122 -34.38 -22.27 27.69
N ASP A 123 -35.42 -23.07 27.89
CA ASP A 123 -36.71 -22.66 28.45
C ASP A 123 -36.51 -22.05 29.85
N LYS A 124 -35.70 -22.72 30.68
CA LYS A 124 -35.38 -22.27 32.04
C LYS A 124 -34.56 -20.98 32.05
N LEU A 125 -33.55 -20.85 31.17
CA LEU A 125 -32.75 -19.63 31.06
C LEU A 125 -33.58 -18.46 30.53
N SER A 126 -34.44 -18.73 29.55
CA SER A 126 -35.27 -17.72 28.88
C SER A 126 -36.37 -17.16 29.77
N ALA A 127 -36.64 -17.77 30.93
CA ALA A 127 -37.49 -17.21 31.97
C ALA A 127 -36.91 -15.91 32.58
N ASN A 128 -35.60 -15.67 32.45
CA ASN A 128 -34.96 -14.40 32.77
C ASN A 128 -34.76 -13.59 31.48
N SER A 129 -35.25 -12.35 31.45
CA SER A 129 -35.22 -11.49 30.26
C SER A 129 -33.81 -11.19 29.76
N ASP A 130 -32.84 -11.00 30.67
CA ASP A 130 -31.46 -10.66 30.30
C ASP A 130 -30.76 -11.88 29.68
N TYR A 131 -30.99 -13.07 30.23
CA TYR A 131 -30.50 -14.31 29.65
C TYR A 131 -31.16 -14.62 28.31
N LYS A 132 -32.47 -14.44 28.18
CA LYS A 132 -33.19 -14.62 26.92
C LYS A 132 -32.60 -13.72 25.83
N LYS A 133 -32.35 -12.45 26.14
CA LYS A 133 -31.74 -11.48 25.23
C LYS A 133 -30.32 -11.89 24.81
N ALA A 134 -29.46 -12.26 25.77
CA ALA A 134 -28.11 -12.69 25.46
C ALA A 134 -28.07 -13.99 24.64
N LEU A 135 -28.95 -14.94 24.96
CA LEU A 135 -29.13 -16.18 24.20
C LEU A 135 -29.62 -15.89 22.77
N PHE A 136 -30.57 -14.96 22.62
CA PHE A 136 -31.06 -14.52 21.32
C PHE A 136 -29.95 -13.92 20.45
N HIS A 137 -29.17 -12.96 20.98
CA HIS A 137 -28.03 -12.39 20.25
C HIS A 137 -26.98 -13.43 19.90
N SER A 138 -26.74 -14.38 20.80
CA SER A 138 -25.79 -15.46 20.55
C SER A 138 -26.28 -16.43 19.48
N ALA A 139 -27.57 -16.75 19.45
CA ALA A 139 -28.17 -17.59 18.41
C ALA A 139 -28.04 -16.94 17.02
N ILE A 140 -28.19 -15.62 16.94
CA ILE A 140 -27.93 -14.86 15.71
C ILE A 140 -26.47 -14.96 15.31
N TYR A 141 -25.55 -14.69 16.24
CA TYR A 141 -24.10 -14.77 16.02
C TYR A 141 -23.65 -16.17 15.59
N ALA A 142 -24.36 -17.20 16.03
CA ALA A 142 -24.17 -18.61 15.67
C ALA A 142 -24.76 -19.02 14.32
N ASN A 143 -25.57 -18.16 13.68
CA ASN A 143 -26.46 -18.51 12.56
C ASN A 143 -27.41 -19.70 12.87
N ASN A 144 -27.91 -19.79 14.12
CA ASN A 144 -28.88 -20.81 14.54
C ASN A 144 -30.31 -20.30 14.36
N LEU A 145 -30.82 -20.40 13.13
CA LEU A 145 -32.12 -19.83 12.74
C LEU A 145 -33.28 -20.42 13.55
N GLU A 146 -33.26 -21.71 13.84
CA GLU A 146 -34.33 -22.39 14.57
C GLU A 146 -34.45 -21.87 16.00
N LEU A 147 -33.32 -21.64 16.68
CA LEU A 147 -33.31 -21.06 18.02
C LEU A 147 -33.75 -19.59 18.00
N VAL A 148 -33.32 -18.81 16.99
CA VAL A 148 -33.79 -17.43 16.80
C VAL A 148 -35.32 -17.40 16.67
N GLN A 149 -35.89 -18.24 15.82
CA GLN A 149 -37.34 -18.36 15.64
C GLN A 149 -38.05 -18.83 16.90
N TYR A 150 -37.46 -19.78 17.64
CA TYR A 150 -38.00 -20.28 18.89
C TYR A 150 -38.11 -19.17 19.94
N LEU A 151 -37.05 -18.40 20.16
CA LEU A 151 -37.00 -17.35 21.18
C LEU A 151 -37.93 -16.16 20.89
N LEU A 152 -38.19 -15.90 19.60
CA LEU A 152 -39.08 -14.82 19.16
C LEU A 152 -40.56 -15.09 19.39
N LYS A 153 -40.98 -16.33 19.70
CA LYS A 153 -42.41 -16.69 19.82
C LYS A 153 -43.17 -15.84 20.85
N ASP A 154 -42.54 -15.57 22.00
CA ASP A 154 -43.24 -14.96 23.13
C ASP A 154 -42.85 -13.48 23.37
N ASP A 155 -41.69 -13.02 22.88
CA ASP A 155 -41.15 -11.67 23.15
C ASP A 155 -40.60 -10.98 21.89
N LYS A 156 -41.27 -11.19 20.74
CA LYS A 156 -40.84 -10.70 19.42
C LYS A 156 -40.39 -9.23 19.45
N ASP A 157 -41.28 -8.32 19.82
CA ASP A 157 -41.04 -6.88 19.68
C ASP A 157 -39.90 -6.39 20.58
N GLN A 158 -39.79 -6.96 21.79
CA GLN A 158 -38.70 -6.65 22.72
C GLN A 158 -37.37 -7.15 22.17
N LEU A 159 -37.29 -8.38 21.67
CA LEU A 159 -36.04 -8.98 21.21
C LEU A 159 -35.52 -8.34 19.92
N ILE A 160 -36.40 -8.05 18.97
CA ILE A 160 -36.03 -7.38 17.70
C ILE A 160 -35.47 -5.98 17.95
N ALA A 161 -36.04 -5.23 18.90
CA ALA A 161 -35.53 -3.91 19.29
C ALA A 161 -34.29 -3.98 20.21
N SER A 162 -33.93 -5.17 20.70
CA SER A 162 -32.90 -5.31 21.73
C SER A 162 -31.49 -5.21 21.13
N LYS A 163 -30.77 -4.15 21.46
CA LYS A 163 -29.34 -4.01 21.12
C LYS A 163 -28.46 -4.83 22.04
N ASP A 164 -27.38 -5.42 21.51
CA ASP A 164 -26.38 -6.09 22.34
C ASP A 164 -25.51 -5.10 23.12
N ARG A 165 -24.51 -5.61 23.84
CA ARG A 165 -23.59 -4.79 24.64
C ARG A 165 -22.72 -3.81 23.82
N ARG A 166 -22.66 -3.98 22.50
CA ARG A 166 -21.94 -3.12 21.57
C ARG A 166 -22.86 -2.09 20.92
N GLY A 167 -24.17 -2.13 21.23
CA GLY A 167 -25.17 -1.27 20.62
C GLY A 167 -25.68 -1.77 19.26
N LEU A 168 -25.28 -2.96 18.82
CA LEU A 168 -25.72 -3.53 17.54
C LEU A 168 -27.13 -4.13 17.69
N SER A 169 -28.02 -3.81 16.76
CA SER A 169 -29.31 -4.49 16.63
C SER A 169 -29.14 -5.96 16.22
N PRO A 170 -30.17 -6.80 16.42
CA PRO A 170 -30.19 -8.19 15.97
C PRO A 170 -29.80 -8.35 14.49
N TYR A 171 -30.30 -7.48 13.61
CA TYR A 171 -29.95 -7.51 12.19
C TYR A 171 -28.49 -7.12 11.92
N ALA A 172 -28.00 -6.08 12.59
CA ALA A 172 -26.59 -5.69 12.47
C ALA A 172 -25.65 -6.81 12.97
N ILE A 173 -26.03 -7.56 14.01
CA ILE A 173 -25.27 -8.74 14.47
C ILE A 173 -25.27 -9.85 13.40
N ALA A 174 -26.41 -10.11 12.76
CA ALA A 174 -26.50 -11.13 11.71
C ALA A 174 -25.57 -10.81 10.53
N LEU A 175 -25.54 -9.54 10.10
CA LEU A 175 -24.60 -9.05 9.09
C LEU A 175 -23.15 -9.16 9.58
N ALA A 176 -22.85 -8.60 10.76
CA ALA A 176 -21.50 -8.61 11.32
C ALA A 176 -20.94 -10.02 11.50
N ALA A 177 -21.76 -11.02 11.80
CA ALA A 177 -21.33 -12.41 11.95
C ALA A 177 -21.34 -13.23 10.64
N SER A 178 -21.84 -12.65 9.54
CA SER A 178 -22.17 -13.38 8.30
C SER A 178 -23.06 -14.60 8.56
N SER A 179 -24.14 -14.36 9.30
CA SER A 179 -25.20 -15.31 9.60
C SER A 179 -26.28 -15.23 8.52
N ALA A 180 -25.99 -15.79 7.34
CA ALA A 180 -26.80 -15.58 6.14
C ALA A 180 -28.26 -16.02 6.28
N ASP A 181 -28.54 -17.13 6.97
CA ASP A 181 -29.90 -17.66 7.13
C ASP A 181 -30.72 -16.76 8.07
N VAL A 182 -30.09 -16.29 9.14
CA VAL A 182 -30.72 -15.35 10.08
C VAL A 182 -30.90 -13.96 9.47
N GLU A 183 -29.94 -13.51 8.66
CA GLU A 183 -30.05 -12.26 7.88
C GLU A 183 -31.27 -12.31 6.95
N ALA A 184 -31.40 -13.37 6.15
CA ALA A 184 -32.52 -13.56 5.24
C ALA A 184 -33.85 -13.60 6.01
N PHE A 185 -33.91 -14.36 7.11
CA PHE A 185 -35.09 -14.40 7.97
C PHE A 185 -35.51 -13.01 8.49
N PHE A 186 -34.56 -12.21 8.96
CA PHE A 186 -34.86 -10.85 9.43
C PHE A 186 -35.35 -9.95 8.30
N TYR A 187 -34.73 -10.03 7.12
CA TYR A 187 -35.16 -9.27 5.95
C TYR A 187 -36.61 -9.60 5.55
N ASP A 188 -36.95 -10.88 5.48
CA ASP A 188 -38.27 -11.34 5.02
C ASP A 188 -39.40 -11.06 6.03
N ASN A 189 -39.10 -11.12 7.34
CA ASN A 189 -40.12 -11.08 8.38
C ASN A 189 -40.17 -9.75 9.15
N TYR A 190 -39.12 -8.93 9.06
CA TYR A 190 -38.96 -7.69 9.84
C TYR A 190 -38.33 -6.54 9.03
N PRO A 191 -38.75 -6.28 7.77
CA PRO A 191 -38.12 -5.29 6.89
C PRO A 191 -38.19 -3.84 7.42
N ASN A 192 -39.14 -3.55 8.31
CA ASN A 192 -39.28 -2.22 8.90
C ASN A 192 -38.33 -1.98 10.09
N ASP A 193 -37.74 -3.05 10.64
CA ASP A 193 -36.90 -3.00 11.84
C ASP A 193 -35.39 -2.99 11.52
N ILE A 194 -35.02 -3.19 10.25
CA ILE A 194 -33.62 -3.30 9.77
C ILE A 194 -32.98 -1.95 9.35
N LYS A 195 -33.36 -0.85 10.00
CA LYS A 195 -32.99 0.53 9.58
C LYS A 195 -31.51 0.91 9.77
N GLU A 196 -30.78 0.22 10.64
CA GLU A 196 -29.44 0.65 11.07
C GLU A 196 -28.37 0.46 10.00
N THR A 197 -28.58 -0.46 9.06
CA THR A 197 -27.61 -0.83 8.02
C THR A 197 -28.04 -0.39 6.64
N THR A 198 -29.15 0.35 6.54
CA THR A 198 -29.51 1.08 5.32
C THR A 198 -28.52 2.21 5.14
N LEU A 199 -28.00 2.37 3.91
CA LEU A 199 -27.15 3.51 3.60
C LEU A 199 -27.95 4.80 3.79
N LYS A 200 -27.54 5.61 4.77
CA LYS A 200 -28.08 6.94 4.97
C LYS A 200 -27.27 7.90 4.12
N LEU A 201 -27.71 8.04 2.88
CA LEU A 201 -27.16 8.98 1.92
C LEU A 201 -28.23 10.00 1.60
N GLU A 202 -27.83 11.26 1.45
CA GLU A 202 -28.72 12.30 0.94
C GLU A 202 -29.10 11.99 -0.53
N PRO A 203 -30.16 12.58 -1.10
CA PRO A 203 -30.62 12.24 -2.45
C PRO A 203 -29.66 12.60 -3.60
N GLU A 204 -28.59 13.33 -3.30
CA GLU A 204 -27.63 13.84 -4.29
C GLU A 204 -26.61 12.75 -4.70
N GLN A 205 -25.88 12.97 -5.79
CA GLN A 205 -24.77 12.08 -6.16
C GLN A 205 -23.67 12.16 -5.09
N HIS A 206 -23.10 11.01 -4.72
CA HIS A 206 -22.10 10.95 -3.65
C HIS A 206 -20.72 10.57 -4.18
N SER A 207 -19.69 11.16 -3.57
CA SER A 207 -18.33 10.68 -3.78
C SER A 207 -18.19 9.24 -3.30
N ALA A 208 -17.29 8.46 -3.92
CA ALA A 208 -17.01 7.10 -3.47
C ALA A 208 -16.60 7.03 -1.97
N PRO A 209 -15.76 7.93 -1.43
CA PRO A 209 -15.51 8.01 0.01
C PRO A 209 -16.78 8.19 0.84
N SER A 210 -17.67 9.12 0.48
CA SER A 210 -18.91 9.37 1.23
C SER A 210 -19.79 8.12 1.31
N ILE A 211 -19.93 7.39 0.20
CA ILE A 211 -20.70 6.14 0.13
C ILE A 211 -20.09 5.07 1.03
N ILE A 212 -18.77 4.87 0.94
CA ILE A 212 -18.06 3.87 1.75
C ILE A 212 -18.20 4.20 3.24
N LYS A 213 -18.03 5.48 3.62
CA LYS A 213 -18.22 5.94 5.02
C LYS A 213 -19.63 5.66 5.53
N ALA A 214 -20.64 5.88 4.70
CA ALA A 214 -22.03 5.57 5.03
C ALA A 214 -22.30 4.05 5.14
N ALA A 215 -21.49 3.21 4.49
CA ALA A 215 -21.57 1.76 4.57
C ALA A 215 -20.94 1.17 5.85
N ILE A 216 -20.31 1.99 6.70
CA ILE A 216 -19.61 1.56 7.90
C ILE A 216 -20.51 1.60 9.13
N THR A 217 -20.54 0.49 9.86
CA THR A 217 -21.09 0.39 11.21
C THR A 217 -19.93 0.27 12.22
N TYR A 218 -19.93 1.12 13.24
CA TYR A 218 -18.90 1.14 14.28
C TYR A 218 -19.40 0.45 15.55
N GLU A 219 -18.59 -0.41 16.17
CA GLU A 219 -18.84 -0.84 17.57
C GLU A 219 -18.59 0.30 18.57
N ASP A 220 -17.79 1.30 18.19
CA ASP A 220 -17.48 2.49 18.99
C ASP A 220 -17.30 3.70 18.08
N GLU A 221 -18.18 4.69 18.25
CA GLU A 221 -18.26 5.87 17.40
C GLU A 221 -16.99 6.75 17.48
N SER A 222 -16.19 6.62 18.54
CA SER A 222 -14.91 7.35 18.68
C SER A 222 -13.87 6.94 17.62
N LEU A 223 -14.05 5.79 16.95
CA LEU A 223 -13.17 5.31 15.89
C LEU A 223 -13.45 5.97 14.53
N ARG A 224 -14.63 6.60 14.37
CA ARG A 224 -15.08 7.18 13.09
C ARG A 224 -14.07 8.17 12.49
N PRO A 225 -13.55 9.19 13.21
CA PRO A 225 -12.66 10.18 12.60
C PRO A 225 -11.39 9.56 11.99
N THR A 226 -10.79 8.59 12.67
CA THR A 226 -9.59 7.88 12.17
C THR A 226 -9.90 7.04 10.94
N ILE A 227 -11.01 6.30 10.95
CA ILE A 227 -11.40 5.43 9.83
C ILE A 227 -11.80 6.25 8.60
N GLU A 228 -12.56 7.32 8.79
CA GLU A 228 -12.96 8.20 7.69
C GLU A 228 -11.74 8.89 7.06
N LYS A 229 -10.78 9.34 7.87
CA LYS A 229 -9.49 9.86 7.39
C LYS A 229 -8.71 8.83 6.58
N VAL A 230 -8.65 7.57 7.03
CA VAL A 230 -8.02 6.48 6.27
C VAL A 230 -8.65 6.31 4.89
N ILE A 231 -9.97 6.37 4.79
CA ILE A 231 -10.69 6.23 3.52
C ILE A 231 -10.37 7.40 2.58
N ASP A 232 -10.35 8.63 3.11
CA ASP A 232 -9.98 9.81 2.33
C ASP A 232 -8.53 9.75 1.84
N ASP A 233 -7.59 9.38 2.72
CA ASP A 233 -6.18 9.21 2.38
C ASP A 233 -5.99 8.14 1.28
N LEU A 234 -6.67 7.00 1.40
CA LEU A 234 -6.65 5.96 0.37
C LEU A 234 -7.25 6.45 -0.96
N TYR A 235 -8.36 7.19 -0.93
CA TYR A 235 -8.98 7.70 -2.15
C TYR A 235 -8.16 8.80 -2.84
N ASN A 236 -7.39 9.56 -2.07
CA ASN A 236 -6.48 10.56 -2.60
C ASN A 236 -5.31 9.93 -3.38
N THR A 237 -4.96 8.67 -3.11
CA THR A 237 -4.00 7.87 -3.90
C THR A 237 -4.69 7.34 -5.18
N PRO A 238 -4.35 7.86 -6.38
CA PRO A 238 -5.06 7.53 -7.63
C PRO A 238 -5.19 6.03 -7.92
N GLU A 239 -4.17 5.26 -7.53
CA GLU A 239 -4.10 3.83 -7.78
C GLU A 239 -5.17 3.03 -7.01
N PHE A 240 -5.66 3.52 -5.86
CA PHE A 240 -6.70 2.83 -5.09
C PHE A 240 -8.13 3.24 -5.51
N ARG A 241 -8.28 4.30 -6.32
CA ARG A 241 -9.59 4.80 -6.75
C ARG A 241 -10.42 3.76 -7.49
N PRO A 242 -9.90 2.98 -8.46
CA PRO A 242 -10.70 1.95 -9.15
C PRO A 242 -11.40 0.99 -8.19
N VAL A 243 -10.66 0.49 -7.21
CA VAL A 243 -11.16 -0.42 -6.17
C VAL A 243 -12.24 0.27 -5.34
N LEU A 244 -11.96 1.45 -4.78
CA LEU A 244 -12.90 2.18 -3.94
C LEU A 244 -14.18 2.58 -4.71
N ASN A 245 -14.04 2.98 -5.97
CA ASN A 245 -15.15 3.34 -6.84
C ASN A 245 -16.10 2.16 -7.09
N LEU A 246 -15.55 0.98 -7.45
CA LEU A 246 -16.35 -0.22 -7.67
C LEU A 246 -17.14 -0.59 -6.41
N ILE A 247 -16.49 -0.51 -5.26
CA ILE A 247 -17.07 -0.91 -3.97
C ILE A 247 -18.15 0.07 -3.53
N ALA A 248 -17.93 1.38 -3.73
CA ALA A 248 -18.95 2.39 -3.53
C ALA A 248 -20.18 2.11 -4.41
N ALA A 249 -19.99 1.80 -5.70
CA ALA A 249 -21.08 1.51 -6.61
C ALA A 249 -21.90 0.28 -6.18
N GLU A 250 -21.21 -0.79 -5.77
CA GLU A 250 -21.89 -2.00 -5.30
C GLU A 250 -22.58 -1.75 -3.94
N ALA A 251 -21.99 -0.95 -3.05
CA ALA A 251 -22.59 -0.61 -1.75
C ALA A 251 -23.94 0.09 -1.89
N LEU A 252 -24.10 0.95 -2.91
CA LEU A 252 -25.33 1.68 -3.23
C LEU A 252 -26.52 0.78 -3.59
N ARG A 253 -26.28 -0.45 -4.06
CA ARG A 253 -27.37 -1.35 -4.37
C ARG A 253 -28.21 -1.61 -3.13
N GLU A 254 -29.51 -1.74 -3.30
CA GLU A 254 -30.38 -2.18 -2.20
C GLU A 254 -29.94 -3.58 -1.76
N ARG A 255 -29.65 -3.74 -0.46
CA ARG A 255 -29.29 -5.04 0.09
C ARG A 255 -30.56 -5.84 0.31
N THR A 256 -30.68 -6.98 -0.36
CA THR A 256 -31.81 -7.90 -0.28
C THR A 256 -31.34 -9.32 0.06
N ALA A 257 -32.27 -10.27 0.11
CA ALA A 257 -31.92 -11.70 0.22
C ALA A 257 -31.02 -12.15 -0.95
N ASP A 258 -31.29 -11.69 -2.17
CA ASP A 258 -30.57 -12.07 -3.39
C ASP A 258 -29.38 -11.16 -3.73
N VAL A 259 -29.45 -9.89 -3.31
CA VAL A 259 -28.43 -8.87 -3.58
C VAL A 259 -27.70 -8.53 -2.30
N LYS A 260 -26.47 -9.03 -2.15
CA LYS A 260 -25.65 -8.81 -0.96
C LYS A 260 -24.80 -7.55 -1.11
N SER A 261 -25.38 -6.37 -1.03
CA SER A 261 -24.60 -5.13 -1.12
C SER A 261 -23.61 -5.01 0.05
N PRO A 262 -22.35 -4.59 -0.20
CA PRO A 262 -21.29 -4.53 0.80
C PRO A 262 -21.66 -3.74 2.05
N ARG A 263 -21.30 -4.29 3.21
CA ARG A 263 -21.35 -3.59 4.50
C ARG A 263 -20.05 -3.80 5.27
N ILE A 264 -19.62 -2.75 5.95
CA ILE A 264 -18.32 -2.72 6.62
C ILE A 264 -18.56 -2.55 8.12
N PHE A 265 -17.91 -3.38 8.93
CA PHE A 265 -18.00 -3.32 10.38
C PHE A 265 -16.63 -3.03 10.98
N VAL A 266 -16.55 -2.05 11.88
CA VAL A 266 -15.32 -1.69 12.59
C VAL A 266 -15.44 -2.12 14.04
N ALA A 267 -14.58 -3.05 14.46
CA ALA A 267 -14.54 -3.56 15.81
C ALA A 267 -13.84 -2.59 16.77
N ASN A 268 -14.32 -2.53 18.02
CA ASN A 268 -13.71 -1.75 19.09
C ASN A 268 -12.52 -2.46 19.76
N SER A 269 -11.72 -3.15 18.94
CA SER A 269 -10.54 -3.93 19.29
C SER A 269 -9.52 -3.90 18.16
N ASP A 270 -8.33 -4.43 18.39
CA ASP A 270 -7.31 -4.59 17.36
C ASP A 270 -7.68 -5.65 16.32
N ASN A 271 -8.45 -6.67 16.71
CA ASN A 271 -8.94 -7.76 15.88
C ASN A 271 -10.49 -7.78 15.78
N ILE A 272 -11.01 -8.68 14.96
CA ILE A 272 -12.45 -8.78 14.65
C ILE A 272 -13.20 -9.88 15.43
N ALA A 273 -12.57 -10.53 16.43
CA ALA A 273 -13.14 -11.69 17.11
C ALA A 273 -14.46 -11.39 17.84
N ASN A 274 -14.75 -10.13 18.15
CA ASN A 274 -16.04 -9.72 18.69
C ASN A 274 -17.13 -9.65 17.61
N LEU A 275 -16.80 -9.34 16.36
CA LEU A 275 -17.74 -9.25 15.24
C LEU A 275 -18.13 -10.61 14.66
N THR A 276 -17.22 -11.58 14.65
CA THR A 276 -17.46 -12.91 14.06
C THR A 276 -16.74 -14.02 14.83
N PRO A 277 -17.36 -15.20 15.00
CA PRO A 277 -16.68 -16.33 15.65
C PRO A 277 -15.65 -16.99 14.72
N LYS A 278 -15.75 -16.72 13.42
CA LYS A 278 -15.02 -17.43 12.36
C LYS A 278 -13.54 -17.01 12.28
N SER A 279 -13.19 -15.84 12.81
CA SER A 279 -11.85 -15.27 12.64
C SER A 279 -11.41 -14.46 13.85
N LYS A 280 -10.10 -14.56 14.16
CA LYS A 280 -9.39 -13.73 15.13
C LYS A 280 -8.38 -12.78 14.45
N ALA A 281 -8.48 -12.63 13.14
CA ALA A 281 -7.58 -11.79 12.36
C ALA A 281 -7.85 -10.29 12.62
N PHE A 282 -6.95 -9.44 12.10
CA PHE A 282 -7.12 -7.99 12.18
C PHE A 282 -8.16 -7.44 11.21
N GLY A 283 -8.45 -8.19 10.15
CA GLY A 283 -9.50 -7.94 9.17
C GLY A 283 -9.96 -9.25 8.55
N ASP A 284 -11.12 -9.20 7.90
CA ASP A 284 -11.69 -10.32 7.13
C ASP A 284 -12.71 -9.79 6.13
N SER A 285 -12.91 -10.54 5.06
CA SER A 285 -13.92 -10.32 4.04
C SER A 285 -14.67 -11.63 3.77
N ASP A 286 -15.96 -11.66 4.13
CA ASP A 286 -16.85 -12.77 3.77
C ASP A 286 -17.55 -12.41 2.46
N TYR A 287 -16.92 -12.81 1.35
CA TYR A 287 -17.38 -12.54 -0.02
C TYR A 287 -18.72 -13.22 -0.37
N ARG A 288 -19.18 -14.22 0.41
CA ARG A 288 -20.51 -14.83 0.19
C ARG A 288 -21.63 -13.91 0.66
N THR A 289 -21.32 -13.05 1.62
CA THR A 289 -22.27 -12.11 2.23
C THR A 289 -21.88 -10.65 1.98
N ASN A 290 -20.76 -10.41 1.29
CA ASN A 290 -20.11 -9.12 1.07
C ASN A 290 -19.96 -8.30 2.36
N ILE A 291 -19.50 -8.95 3.43
CA ILE A 291 -19.26 -8.29 4.71
C ILE A 291 -17.77 -8.14 4.92
N LEU A 292 -17.32 -6.90 5.15
CA LEU A 292 -15.95 -6.61 5.56
C LEU A 292 -15.92 -6.27 7.05
N ARG A 293 -14.87 -6.73 7.71
CA ARG A 293 -14.65 -6.49 9.14
C ARG A 293 -13.25 -5.98 9.35
N ILE A 294 -13.10 -4.92 10.15
CA ILE A 294 -11.81 -4.28 10.40
C ILE A 294 -11.65 -4.06 11.90
N GLY A 295 -10.51 -4.45 12.47
CA GLY A 295 -10.14 -4.06 13.83
C GLY A 295 -9.73 -2.59 13.88
N GLY A 296 -10.46 -1.76 14.63
CA GLY A 296 -10.30 -0.31 14.62
C GLY A 296 -9.34 0.26 15.67
N LYS A 297 -8.94 -0.48 16.71
CA LYS A 297 -7.99 0.00 17.74
C LYS A 297 -6.53 -0.29 17.38
N ARG A 298 -6.08 0.26 16.26
CA ARG A 298 -4.73 0.08 15.71
C ARG A 298 -4.15 1.39 15.21
N ALA A 299 -2.88 1.41 14.84
CA ALA A 299 -2.30 2.60 14.22
C ALA A 299 -2.99 2.87 12.88
N GLU A 300 -3.17 4.15 12.53
CA GLU A 300 -3.86 4.59 11.29
C GLU A 300 -3.32 3.87 10.04
N ILE A 301 -2.01 3.69 9.96
CA ILE A 301 -1.33 3.02 8.86
C ILE A 301 -1.65 1.51 8.78
N GLU A 302 -1.79 0.85 9.93
CA GLU A 302 -2.16 -0.57 10.00
C GLU A 302 -3.64 -0.76 9.62
N ILE A 303 -4.49 0.16 10.06
CA ILE A 303 -5.90 0.23 9.65
C ILE A 303 -5.99 0.39 8.13
N ALA A 304 -5.27 1.35 7.55
CA ALA A 304 -5.24 1.58 6.11
C ALA A 304 -4.78 0.34 5.34
N GLY A 305 -3.70 -0.30 5.80
CA GLY A 305 -3.19 -1.53 5.20
C GLY A 305 -4.19 -2.69 5.25
N THR A 306 -4.89 -2.89 6.37
CA THR A 306 -5.94 -3.91 6.47
C THR A 306 -7.17 -3.53 5.65
N PHE A 307 -7.59 -2.27 5.67
CA PHE A 307 -8.76 -1.82 4.93
C PHE A 307 -8.57 -2.04 3.43
N ILE A 308 -7.42 -1.61 2.87
CA ILE A 308 -7.16 -1.79 1.45
C ILE A 308 -6.99 -3.27 1.08
N HIS A 309 -6.46 -4.10 1.99
CA HIS A 309 -6.35 -5.54 1.79
C HIS A 309 -7.74 -6.17 1.61
N GLU A 310 -8.64 -5.99 2.59
CA GLU A 310 -9.96 -6.62 2.58
C GLU A 310 -10.84 -6.08 1.44
N ILE A 311 -10.74 -4.79 1.13
CA ILE A 311 -11.54 -4.20 0.05
C ILE A 311 -11.04 -4.62 -1.34
N THR A 312 -9.75 -4.93 -1.50
CA THR A 312 -9.20 -5.47 -2.74
C THR A 312 -9.68 -6.90 -2.98
N HIS A 313 -9.81 -7.72 -1.93
CA HIS A 313 -10.49 -9.02 -2.02
C HIS A 313 -11.90 -8.86 -2.59
N LEU A 314 -12.71 -7.99 -1.98
CA LEU A 314 -14.08 -7.77 -2.46
C LEU A 314 -14.12 -7.23 -3.90
N ALA A 315 -13.23 -6.31 -4.28
CA ALA A 315 -13.20 -5.79 -5.64
C ALA A 315 -12.81 -6.87 -6.67
N ALA A 316 -11.88 -7.76 -6.32
CA ALA A 316 -11.55 -8.92 -7.14
C ALA A 316 -12.76 -9.85 -7.31
N GLU A 317 -13.53 -10.09 -6.25
CA GLU A 317 -14.75 -10.88 -6.34
C GLU A 317 -15.78 -10.23 -7.27
N LEU A 318 -16.01 -8.92 -7.14
CA LEU A 318 -16.97 -8.19 -7.97
C LEU A 318 -16.54 -8.13 -9.45
N ALA A 319 -15.23 -8.00 -9.73
CA ALA A 319 -14.71 -7.93 -11.09
C ALA A 319 -14.67 -9.29 -11.80
N TYR A 320 -14.40 -10.38 -11.07
CA TYR A 320 -14.09 -11.68 -11.68
C TYR A 320 -15.00 -12.84 -11.27
N GLY A 321 -15.76 -12.73 -10.18
CA GLY A 321 -16.67 -13.77 -9.67
C GLY A 321 -15.98 -15.10 -9.35
N ASN A 322 -14.73 -15.05 -8.88
CA ASN A 322 -13.85 -16.23 -8.80
C ASN A 322 -13.08 -16.32 -7.48
N ASN A 323 -13.78 -16.16 -6.35
CA ASN A 323 -13.24 -16.21 -4.99
C ASN A 323 -11.92 -15.45 -4.91
N THR A 324 -11.93 -14.16 -5.25
CA THR A 324 -10.80 -13.23 -5.07
C THR A 324 -9.55 -13.49 -5.96
N LYS A 325 -9.63 -14.41 -6.93
CA LYS A 325 -8.59 -14.55 -7.97
C LYS A 325 -8.70 -13.38 -8.96
N PRO A 326 -7.59 -12.67 -9.30
CA PRO A 326 -7.66 -11.47 -10.15
C PRO A 326 -7.78 -11.81 -11.65
N TYR A 327 -8.57 -12.82 -12.00
CA TYR A 327 -8.83 -13.23 -13.37
C TYR A 327 -10.11 -14.09 -13.46
N PRO A 328 -10.88 -14.02 -14.57
CA PRO A 328 -12.06 -14.83 -14.78
C PRO A 328 -11.75 -16.32 -14.75
N ARG A 329 -12.71 -17.11 -14.27
CA ARG A 329 -12.60 -18.57 -14.25
C ARG A 329 -12.40 -19.12 -15.67
N GLY A 330 -11.34 -19.91 -15.87
CA GLY A 330 -10.99 -20.49 -17.18
C GLY A 330 -10.15 -19.58 -18.09
N SER A 331 -9.75 -18.40 -17.62
CA SER A 331 -8.83 -17.51 -18.36
C SER A 331 -7.37 -17.96 -18.19
N GLU A 332 -6.97 -19.02 -18.90
CA GLU A 332 -5.63 -19.61 -18.79
C GLU A 332 -4.51 -18.58 -19.03
N ASN A 333 -4.71 -17.64 -19.96
CA ASN A 333 -3.72 -16.61 -20.27
C ASN A 333 -3.52 -15.61 -19.11
N GLN A 334 -4.60 -15.13 -18.49
CA GLN A 334 -4.48 -14.18 -17.37
C GLN A 334 -3.98 -14.85 -16.09
N GLU A 335 -4.36 -16.12 -15.89
CA GLU A 335 -3.79 -16.96 -14.84
C GLU A 335 -2.28 -17.13 -15.02
N GLN A 336 -1.83 -17.42 -16.25
CA GLN A 336 -0.40 -17.51 -16.56
C GLN A 336 0.33 -16.18 -16.33
N LEU A 337 -0.25 -15.04 -16.70
CA LEU A 337 0.34 -13.72 -16.43
C LEU A 337 0.49 -13.45 -14.93
N TYR A 338 -0.55 -13.76 -14.14
CA TYR A 338 -0.51 -13.61 -12.69
C TYR A 338 0.56 -14.51 -12.05
N ASN A 339 0.58 -15.79 -12.44
CA ASN A 339 1.58 -16.74 -11.98
C ASN A 339 3.00 -16.31 -12.37
N THR A 340 3.18 -15.77 -13.57
CA THR A 340 4.48 -15.25 -14.02
C THR A 340 4.94 -14.08 -13.14
N ALA A 341 4.05 -13.11 -12.85
CA ALA A 341 4.37 -11.99 -11.97
C ALA A 341 4.77 -12.45 -10.55
N ILE A 342 4.09 -13.46 -9.99
CA ILE A 342 4.47 -14.07 -8.71
C ILE A 342 5.85 -14.71 -8.79
N GLN A 343 6.12 -15.51 -9.82
CA GLN A 343 7.40 -16.21 -9.98
C GLN A 343 8.56 -15.24 -10.18
N GLU A 344 8.37 -14.17 -10.93
CA GLU A 344 9.35 -13.10 -11.10
C GLU A 344 9.64 -12.38 -9.76
N LEU A 345 8.60 -12.10 -8.96
CA LEU A 345 8.76 -11.51 -7.63
C LEU A 345 9.58 -12.43 -6.70
N ILE A 346 9.28 -13.74 -6.71
CA ILE A 346 10.02 -14.74 -5.93
C ILE A 346 11.48 -14.79 -6.39
N ALA A 347 11.74 -14.74 -7.70
CA ALA A 347 13.10 -14.73 -8.23
C ALA A 347 13.89 -13.50 -7.77
N ILE A 348 13.25 -12.33 -7.68
CA ILE A 348 13.85 -11.11 -7.13
C ILE A 348 14.20 -11.30 -5.65
N ASP A 349 13.26 -11.78 -4.83
CA ASP A 349 13.46 -11.98 -3.38
C ASP A 349 14.60 -12.98 -3.09
N LEU A 350 14.69 -14.06 -3.86
CA LEU A 350 15.73 -15.09 -3.70
C LEU A 350 17.12 -14.63 -4.15
N THR A 351 17.21 -13.70 -5.12
CA THR A 351 18.49 -13.27 -5.70
C THR A 351 19.07 -12.02 -5.03
N HIS A 352 18.26 -11.23 -4.34
CA HIS A 352 18.71 -10.01 -3.68
C HIS A 352 19.12 -10.28 -2.21
N PRO A 353 20.39 -10.05 -1.82
CA PRO A 353 20.82 -10.25 -0.44
C PRO A 353 20.01 -9.34 0.49
N ARG A 354 19.33 -9.96 1.46
CA ARG A 354 18.48 -9.38 2.53
C ARG A 354 18.52 -7.85 2.56
N PHE A 355 17.41 -7.25 2.17
CA PHE A 355 17.19 -5.81 2.05
C PHE A 355 17.71 -5.01 3.26
N SER A 356 18.95 -4.54 3.20
CA SER A 356 19.50 -3.68 4.25
C SER A 356 18.84 -2.31 4.13
N GLY A 357 17.92 -1.99 5.05
CA GLY A 357 17.24 -0.68 5.12
C GLY A 357 15.72 -0.72 4.86
N VAL A 358 15.17 -1.83 4.39
CA VAL A 358 13.71 -2.03 4.38
C VAL A 358 13.26 -2.30 5.81
N ASN A 359 12.07 -1.80 6.20
CA ASN A 359 11.50 -2.13 7.50
C ASN A 359 11.39 -3.66 7.61
N GLU A 360 12.07 -4.23 8.61
CA GLU A 360 12.14 -5.67 8.85
C GLU A 360 10.75 -6.33 8.86
N GLN A 361 9.71 -5.60 9.29
CA GLN A 361 8.32 -6.09 9.28
C GLN A 361 7.73 -6.26 7.87
N ILE A 362 8.00 -5.35 6.94
CA ILE A 362 7.49 -5.43 5.55
C ILE A 362 8.22 -6.54 4.80
N GLN A 363 9.54 -6.62 4.98
CA GLN A 363 10.31 -7.76 4.47
C GLN A 363 9.76 -9.06 5.04
N LYS A 364 9.55 -9.14 6.36
CA LYS A 364 8.92 -10.32 6.98
C LYS A 364 7.55 -10.62 6.39
N MET A 365 6.72 -9.62 6.09
CA MET A 365 5.41 -9.82 5.47
C MET A 365 5.52 -10.37 4.03
N LEU A 366 6.31 -9.72 3.17
CA LEU A 366 6.50 -10.15 1.78
C LEU A 366 7.17 -11.52 1.73
N THR A 367 8.26 -11.71 2.48
CA THR A 367 8.95 -13.00 2.61
C THR A 367 8.03 -14.07 3.22
N ALA A 368 7.20 -13.76 4.22
CA ALA A 368 6.24 -14.73 4.75
C ALA A 368 5.22 -15.17 3.69
N ARG A 369 4.76 -14.26 2.81
CA ARG A 369 3.89 -14.61 1.67
C ARG A 369 4.63 -15.45 0.64
N VAL A 370 5.88 -15.10 0.29
CA VAL A 370 6.76 -15.89 -0.59
C VAL A 370 6.94 -17.31 -0.05
N LEU A 371 7.30 -17.44 1.23
CA LEU A 371 7.52 -18.74 1.88
C LEU A 371 6.23 -19.54 2.01
N ALA A 372 5.10 -18.90 2.31
CA ALA A 372 3.79 -19.57 2.36
C ALA A 372 3.38 -20.12 0.99
N TYR A 373 3.70 -19.41 -0.09
CA TYR A 373 3.52 -19.90 -1.46
C TYR A 373 4.45 -21.09 -1.77
N GLN A 374 5.75 -20.96 -1.51
CA GLN A 374 6.72 -22.04 -1.74
C GLN A 374 6.35 -23.31 -0.98
N ALA A 375 6.02 -23.20 0.31
CA ALA A 375 5.62 -24.33 1.13
C ALA A 375 4.35 -25.02 0.60
N LYS A 376 3.40 -24.28 0.00
CA LYS A 376 2.20 -24.87 -0.60
C LYS A 376 2.49 -25.55 -1.93
N GLU A 377 3.32 -24.94 -2.78
CA GLU A 377 3.80 -25.54 -4.03
C GLU A 377 4.57 -26.85 -3.78
N GLU A 378 5.42 -26.87 -2.76
CA GLU A 378 6.21 -28.05 -2.39
C GLU A 378 5.33 -29.17 -1.82
N ASN A 379 4.26 -28.83 -1.09
CA ASN A 379 3.41 -29.82 -0.42
C ASN A 379 2.36 -30.49 -1.33
N LYS A 380 2.14 -30.02 -2.57
CA LYS A 380 1.29 -30.62 -3.63
C LYS A 380 0.06 -31.43 -3.15
N GLU A 381 -0.60 -31.02 -2.08
CA GLU A 381 -2.02 -31.32 -1.97
C GLU A 381 -2.64 -30.59 -3.17
N LYS A 382 -3.33 -31.33 -4.04
CA LYS A 382 -3.96 -30.78 -5.26
C LYS A 382 -4.98 -29.72 -4.87
N GLY A 383 -4.52 -28.49 -4.67
CA GLY A 383 -5.26 -27.30 -4.27
C GLY A 383 -4.49 -26.09 -4.78
N SER A 384 -4.99 -25.56 -5.89
CA SER A 384 -4.34 -24.65 -6.86
C SER A 384 -3.49 -23.49 -6.32
N LEU A 385 -2.39 -23.23 -7.05
CA LEU A 385 -1.55 -22.03 -7.26
C LEU A 385 -2.18 -20.62 -7.11
N SER A 386 -3.49 -20.54 -6.93
CA SER A 386 -4.33 -19.36 -7.09
C SER A 386 -4.72 -18.72 -5.76
N GLN A 387 -3.81 -18.64 -4.79
CA GLN A 387 -4.15 -18.02 -3.51
C GLN A 387 -4.41 -16.52 -3.74
N PRO A 388 -5.62 -16.03 -3.43
CA PRO A 388 -6.00 -14.63 -3.61
C PRO A 388 -5.16 -13.62 -2.82
N GLU A 389 -4.44 -14.09 -1.81
CA GLU A 389 -3.68 -13.29 -0.86
C GLU A 389 -2.51 -12.49 -1.46
N TRP A 390 -2.09 -12.80 -2.69
CA TRP A 390 -0.96 -12.13 -3.34
C TRP A 390 -1.34 -10.77 -3.89
N ILE A 391 -2.45 -10.66 -4.63
CA ILE A 391 -2.88 -9.38 -5.21
C ILE A 391 -3.16 -8.36 -4.10
N VAL A 392 -3.81 -8.77 -3.01
CA VAL A 392 -4.10 -7.92 -1.86
C VAL A 392 -2.85 -7.57 -1.03
N GLY A 393 -1.83 -8.44 -1.06
CA GLY A 393 -0.59 -8.24 -0.30
C GLY A 393 0.31 -7.16 -0.83
N VAL A 394 0.31 -6.99 -2.15
CA VAL A 394 1.06 -5.94 -2.84
C VAL A 394 0.49 -4.59 -2.47
N VAL A 395 -0.83 -4.44 -2.57
CA VAL A 395 -1.53 -3.19 -2.25
C VAL A 395 -1.38 -2.83 -0.77
N GLN A 396 -1.52 -3.82 0.11
CA GLN A 396 -1.26 -3.64 1.54
C GLN A 396 0.18 -3.20 1.80
N ALA A 397 1.16 -3.81 1.14
CA ALA A 397 2.56 -3.40 1.26
C ALA A 397 2.79 -1.97 0.75
N SER A 398 2.17 -1.58 -0.37
CA SER A 398 2.25 -0.22 -0.93
C SER A 398 1.74 0.82 0.06
N VAL A 399 0.60 0.58 0.73
CA VAL A 399 0.08 1.49 1.77
C VAL A 399 1.02 1.54 2.98
N LEU A 400 1.42 0.37 3.50
CA LEU A 400 2.31 0.29 4.65
C LEU A 400 3.69 0.89 4.39
N TRP A 401 4.13 1.02 3.13
CA TRP A 401 5.42 1.59 2.79
C TRP A 401 5.33 3.07 2.40
N GLY A 402 4.37 3.46 1.57
CA GLY A 402 4.24 4.82 1.03
C GLY A 402 4.11 5.93 2.08
N LYS A 403 3.59 5.62 3.28
CA LYS A 403 3.44 6.59 4.39
C LYS A 403 4.62 6.63 5.36
N TYR A 404 5.48 5.60 5.40
CA TYR A 404 6.60 5.53 6.34
C TYR A 404 7.87 6.22 5.85
N TYR A 405 7.93 6.56 4.56
CA TYR A 405 9.07 7.20 3.95
C TYR A 405 8.60 8.36 3.05
N ASP A 406 8.56 9.56 3.62
CA ASP A 406 8.46 10.84 2.91
C ASP A 406 9.70 11.16 2.03
N GLY A 407 10.45 10.13 1.62
CA GLY A 407 11.64 10.23 0.79
C GLY A 407 11.43 9.52 -0.54
N ALA A 408 11.68 10.24 -1.64
CA ALA A 408 11.55 9.77 -3.03
C ALA A 408 12.20 8.41 -3.30
N ASP A 409 13.26 8.03 -2.57
CA ASP A 409 14.01 6.77 -2.77
C ASP A 409 13.26 5.47 -2.36
N SER A 410 12.20 5.59 -1.56
CA SER A 410 11.53 4.44 -0.93
C SER A 410 10.49 3.76 -1.83
N ILE A 411 9.68 4.57 -2.54
CA ILE A 411 8.74 4.10 -3.55
C ILE A 411 9.53 3.45 -4.70
N THR A 412 10.64 4.06 -5.14
CA THR A 412 11.52 3.47 -6.17
C THR A 412 12.06 2.10 -5.77
N THR A 413 12.23 1.83 -4.47
CA THR A 413 12.70 0.54 -3.98
C THR A 413 11.58 -0.51 -3.93
N LEU A 414 10.35 -0.14 -3.53
CA LEU A 414 9.17 -1.01 -3.63
C LEU A 414 8.82 -1.29 -5.09
N GLU A 415 8.83 -0.25 -5.93
CA GLU A 415 8.67 -0.35 -7.38
C GLU A 415 9.72 -1.30 -7.94
N ARG A 416 11.02 -1.07 -7.73
CA ARG A 416 12.06 -1.95 -8.29
C ARG A 416 11.97 -3.41 -7.85
N LEU A 417 11.57 -3.68 -6.60
CA LEU A 417 11.57 -5.03 -6.04
C LEU A 417 10.23 -5.76 -6.18
N GLY A 418 9.14 -5.01 -6.17
CA GLY A 418 7.76 -5.47 -6.33
C GLY A 418 7.21 -5.28 -7.75
N GLN A 419 8.01 -4.74 -8.68
CA GLN A 419 7.56 -4.25 -9.99
C GLN A 419 6.62 -5.19 -10.72
N PRO A 420 6.93 -6.51 -10.85
CA PRO A 420 6.07 -7.39 -11.65
C PRO A 420 4.63 -7.44 -11.11
N MET A 421 4.48 -7.48 -9.79
CA MET A 421 3.17 -7.54 -9.14
C MET A 421 2.50 -6.16 -9.06
N ILE A 422 3.27 -5.09 -8.88
CA ILE A 422 2.74 -3.72 -8.95
C ILE A 422 2.23 -3.43 -10.36
N ASP A 423 2.99 -3.79 -11.40
CA ASP A 423 2.61 -3.64 -12.80
C ASP A 423 1.38 -4.46 -13.13
N TYR A 424 1.30 -5.70 -12.64
CA TYR A 424 0.10 -6.51 -12.79
C TYR A 424 -1.10 -5.82 -12.15
N TRP A 425 -0.95 -5.35 -10.90
CA TRP A 425 -2.04 -4.70 -10.18
C TRP A 425 -2.49 -3.39 -10.85
N VAL A 426 -1.56 -2.51 -11.22
CA VAL A 426 -1.87 -1.22 -11.86
C VAL A 426 -2.42 -1.41 -13.27
N ASN A 427 -1.81 -2.26 -14.09
CA ASN A 427 -2.11 -2.29 -15.54
C ASN A 427 -3.14 -3.35 -15.94
N ILE A 428 -3.31 -4.41 -15.14
CA ILE A 428 -4.26 -5.49 -15.42
C ILE A 428 -5.43 -5.41 -14.44
N PHE A 429 -5.18 -5.57 -13.15
CA PHE A 429 -6.23 -5.63 -12.14
C PHE A 429 -7.04 -4.32 -12.09
N ASN A 430 -6.40 -3.17 -11.92
CA ASN A 430 -7.08 -1.88 -11.82
C ASN A 430 -7.83 -1.51 -13.10
N ARG A 431 -7.31 -1.90 -14.27
CA ARG A 431 -8.01 -1.74 -15.54
C ARG A 431 -9.28 -2.57 -15.56
N ASP A 432 -9.20 -3.84 -15.18
CA ASP A 432 -10.35 -4.75 -15.19
C ASP A 432 -11.38 -4.35 -14.12
N VAL A 433 -10.95 -3.91 -12.94
CA VAL A 433 -11.81 -3.32 -11.89
C VAL A 433 -12.47 -2.03 -12.37
N SER A 434 -11.74 -1.15 -13.05
CA SER A 434 -12.30 0.06 -13.66
C SER A 434 -13.36 -0.29 -14.69
N ASN A 435 -13.09 -1.27 -15.57
CA ASN A 435 -14.07 -1.76 -16.53
C ASN A 435 -15.31 -2.34 -15.84
N ALA A 436 -15.14 -3.11 -14.75
CA ALA A 436 -16.27 -3.63 -13.98
C ALA A 436 -17.12 -2.49 -13.40
N PHE A 437 -16.48 -1.43 -12.90
CA PHE A 437 -17.15 -0.25 -12.39
C PHE A 437 -17.82 0.60 -13.47
N ASP A 438 -17.20 0.78 -14.64
CA ASP A 438 -17.78 1.48 -15.80
C ASP A 438 -19.07 0.78 -16.28
N ASN A 439 -19.11 -0.54 -16.20
CA ASN A 439 -20.27 -1.35 -16.56
C ASN A 439 -21.26 -1.56 -15.40
N HIS A 440 -20.99 -1.04 -14.21
CA HIS A 440 -21.81 -1.28 -13.04
C HIS A 440 -23.14 -0.49 -13.11
N PRO A 441 -24.31 -1.10 -12.75
CA PRO A 441 -25.60 -0.43 -12.85
C PRO A 441 -25.71 0.89 -12.06
N MET A 442 -25.01 0.98 -10.92
CA MET A 442 -25.00 2.18 -10.06
C MET A 442 -23.88 3.18 -10.39
N ARG A 443 -23.15 3.01 -11.51
CA ARG A 443 -22.00 3.88 -11.83
C ARG A 443 -22.37 5.36 -11.83
N LYS A 444 -23.54 5.71 -12.39
CA LYS A 444 -23.98 7.11 -12.55
C LYS A 444 -24.27 7.80 -11.22
N GLU A 445 -24.44 7.05 -10.14
CA GLU A 445 -24.71 7.57 -8.80
C GLU A 445 -23.42 7.82 -8.00
N VAL A 446 -22.27 7.34 -8.50
CA VAL A 446 -20.97 7.52 -7.86
C VAL A 446 -20.20 8.64 -8.55
N ILE A 447 -19.98 9.74 -7.85
CA ILE A 447 -19.06 10.79 -8.29
C ILE A 447 -17.64 10.25 -8.15
N THR A 448 -17.04 9.96 -9.30
CA THR A 448 -15.59 9.76 -9.37
C THR A 448 -14.92 11.10 -9.49
N ALA A 449 -14.23 11.53 -8.44
CA ALA A 449 -13.51 12.79 -8.51
C ALA A 449 -12.36 12.69 -9.52
N THR A 450 -12.29 13.63 -10.46
CA THR A 450 -11.03 14.04 -11.10
C THR A 450 -10.38 15.07 -10.17
N SER A 451 -9.81 14.60 -9.05
CA SER A 451 -9.21 15.41 -7.97
C SER A 451 -10.22 16.22 -7.11
N LEU A 452 -10.04 16.17 -5.79
CA LEU A 452 -10.77 16.96 -4.79
C LEU A 452 -10.26 18.42 -4.75
N LYS A 453 -10.31 19.16 -5.86
CA LYS A 453 -9.99 20.59 -5.92
C LYS A 453 -11.07 21.45 -6.58
N ASP A 454 -12.34 21.10 -6.36
CA ASP A 454 -13.43 22.07 -6.49
C ASP A 454 -13.82 22.56 -5.09
N LYS A 455 -13.05 23.51 -4.58
CA LYS A 455 -13.49 24.45 -3.54
C LYS A 455 -13.40 25.85 -4.13
N GLU A 456 -14.51 26.27 -4.72
CA GLU A 456 -14.79 27.66 -5.02
C GLU A 456 -14.68 28.48 -3.70
N ASN A 457 -13.85 29.54 -3.70
CA ASN A 457 -13.78 30.63 -2.72
C ASN A 457 -12.66 30.70 -1.67
N GLU A 458 -11.52 30.00 -1.80
CA GLU A 458 -10.30 30.46 -1.11
C GLU A 458 -9.38 31.24 -2.07
N PRO A 459 -8.84 32.41 -1.66
CA PRO A 459 -7.93 33.19 -2.50
C PRO A 459 -6.69 32.34 -2.76
N LEU A 460 -6.47 32.04 -4.05
CA LEU A 460 -5.31 31.34 -4.63
C LEU A 460 -4.06 31.41 -3.74
N GLN A 461 -3.95 30.50 -2.79
CA GLN A 461 -2.66 30.17 -2.23
C GLN A 461 -1.92 29.52 -3.39
N LYS A 462 -0.86 30.21 -3.83
CA LYS A 462 0.23 29.68 -4.66
C LYS A 462 0.33 28.16 -4.44
N ILE A 463 -0.23 27.39 -5.38
CA ILE A 463 0.23 26.03 -5.59
C ILE A 463 1.60 26.24 -6.21
N ILE A 464 2.59 26.31 -5.32
CA ILE A 464 3.94 25.93 -5.67
C ILE A 464 3.77 24.51 -6.20
N LEU A 465 4.11 24.33 -7.47
CA LEU A 465 4.39 23.03 -8.06
C LEU A 465 5.50 22.40 -7.19
N THR A 466 5.10 21.72 -6.10
CA THR A 466 6.00 20.94 -5.26
C THR A 466 6.46 19.79 -6.13
N SER A 467 7.64 19.91 -6.76
CA SER A 467 8.93 19.56 -6.18
C SER A 467 8.97 18.07 -5.79
N ASP A 468 9.73 17.32 -6.59
CA ASP A 468 10.52 16.13 -6.22
C ASP A 468 10.08 14.74 -6.72
N SER A 469 8.93 14.56 -7.41
CA SER A 469 8.50 13.22 -7.88
C SER A 469 8.37 13.00 -9.40
N GLN A 470 8.28 14.04 -10.22
CA GLN A 470 8.15 13.89 -11.67
C GLN A 470 9.42 13.68 -12.53
N PRO A 471 10.66 13.91 -12.07
CA PRO A 471 11.81 13.78 -12.97
C PRO A 471 12.04 12.37 -13.49
N ASP A 472 11.78 11.36 -12.66
CA ASP A 472 12.11 9.95 -12.93
C ASP A 472 11.44 9.40 -14.21
N PHE A 473 10.26 9.91 -14.54
CA PHE A 473 9.52 9.47 -15.72
C PHE A 473 10.03 10.12 -17.03
N LEU A 474 10.31 11.42 -16.99
CA LEU A 474 10.94 12.14 -18.12
C LEU A 474 12.33 11.56 -18.41
N ILE A 475 13.06 11.15 -17.38
CA ILE A 475 14.37 10.49 -17.51
C ILE A 475 14.25 9.09 -18.13
N LYS A 476 13.28 8.26 -17.69
CA LYS A 476 12.98 6.97 -18.33
C LYS A 476 12.64 7.16 -19.81
N PHE A 477 11.87 8.21 -20.14
CA PHE A 477 11.51 8.57 -21.52
C PHE A 477 12.72 8.96 -22.39
N PHE A 478 13.65 9.77 -21.87
CA PHE A 478 14.91 10.10 -22.55
C PHE A 478 15.73 8.86 -22.90
N ILE A 479 15.87 7.93 -21.95
CA ILE A 479 16.66 6.71 -22.09
C ILE A 479 15.98 5.69 -23.03
N GLN A 480 14.64 5.69 -23.12
CA GLN A 480 13.85 4.69 -23.84
C GLN A 480 13.33 5.12 -25.22
N SER A 481 13.73 6.30 -25.73
CA SER A 481 13.20 6.89 -26.98
C SER A 481 13.46 6.10 -28.29
N ASN A 482 13.90 4.84 -28.21
CA ASN A 482 14.02 3.87 -29.30
C ASN A 482 13.10 2.63 -29.18
N SER A 483 12.27 2.49 -28.14
CA SER A 483 11.35 1.34 -28.03
C SER A 483 9.96 1.62 -28.59
N ILE A 484 9.51 0.73 -29.48
CA ILE A 484 8.12 0.60 -29.93
C ILE A 484 7.24 0.33 -28.71
N TYR A 485 6.40 1.29 -28.30
CA TYR A 485 5.43 1.11 -27.21
C TYR A 485 4.35 0.11 -27.65
N LYS A 486 4.47 -1.16 -27.21
CA LYS A 486 3.47 -2.20 -27.49
C LYS A 486 2.55 -2.41 -26.30
N GLY A 487 1.27 -2.12 -26.50
CA GLY A 487 0.14 -2.63 -25.70
C GLY A 487 -0.03 -2.02 -24.30
N GLY A 488 -0.98 -1.08 -24.15
CA GLY A 488 -1.47 -0.61 -22.84
C GLY A 488 -1.56 0.90 -22.70
N PHE A 489 -0.68 1.65 -23.35
CA PHE A 489 -0.56 3.11 -23.14
C PHE A 489 -1.68 3.93 -23.81
N TRP A 490 -2.20 3.49 -24.96
CA TRP A 490 -3.13 4.30 -25.77
C TRP A 490 -4.57 4.35 -25.21
N GLY A 491 -4.86 3.64 -24.12
CA GLY A 491 -6.15 3.74 -23.43
C GLY A 491 -6.42 5.16 -22.91
N SER A 492 -5.39 5.86 -22.42
CA SER A 492 -5.51 7.21 -21.84
C SER A 492 -5.68 8.33 -22.87
N ILE A 493 -5.49 8.05 -24.17
CA ILE A 493 -5.74 9.02 -25.24
C ILE A 493 -7.24 9.29 -25.44
N LYS A 494 -8.09 8.30 -25.12
CA LYS A 494 -9.54 8.39 -25.28
C LYS A 494 -10.22 9.39 -24.35
N GLU A 495 -9.57 9.76 -23.25
CA GLU A 495 -10.18 10.56 -22.18
C GLU A 495 -10.01 12.07 -22.37
N GLY A 496 -9.37 12.50 -23.48
CA GLY A 496 -8.96 13.89 -23.66
C GLY A 496 -7.81 14.28 -22.73
N TYR A 497 -7.37 15.54 -22.80
CA TYR A 497 -6.35 16.05 -21.89
C TYR A 497 -6.85 16.09 -20.44
N VAL A 498 -6.06 15.54 -19.53
CA VAL A 498 -6.27 15.54 -18.08
C VAL A 498 -5.05 16.19 -17.44
N GLU A 499 -5.26 17.36 -16.83
CA GLU A 499 -4.21 18.12 -16.15
C GLU A 499 -3.54 17.27 -15.05
N GLY A 500 -2.20 17.29 -14.99
CA GLY A 500 -1.41 16.51 -14.04
C GLY A 500 -1.24 15.03 -14.40
N ASN A 501 -1.72 14.59 -15.57
CA ASN A 501 -1.50 13.23 -16.02
C ASN A 501 -0.09 13.07 -16.63
N SER A 502 0.82 12.52 -15.82
CA SER A 502 2.24 12.33 -16.17
C SER A 502 2.48 11.60 -17.50
N LYS A 503 1.58 10.69 -17.90
CA LYS A 503 1.67 9.94 -19.16
C LYS A 503 1.32 10.80 -20.37
N GLN A 504 0.29 11.63 -20.26
CA GLN A 504 -0.10 12.59 -21.29
C GLN A 504 0.95 13.70 -21.41
N GLU A 505 1.48 14.13 -20.26
CA GLU A 505 2.61 15.03 -20.12
C GLU A 505 3.78 14.58 -21.00
N ALA A 506 4.32 13.38 -20.80
CA ALA A 506 5.45 12.88 -21.59
C ALA A 506 5.17 12.77 -23.10
N MET A 507 3.95 12.41 -23.52
CA MET A 507 3.62 12.32 -24.95
C MET A 507 3.68 13.68 -25.63
N ALA A 508 3.07 14.72 -25.06
CA ALA A 508 3.11 16.04 -25.68
C ALA A 508 4.50 16.69 -25.51
N HIS A 509 5.20 16.46 -24.40
CA HIS A 509 6.62 16.81 -24.26
C HIS A 509 7.47 16.22 -25.41
N SER A 510 7.20 14.98 -25.81
CA SER A 510 7.93 14.33 -26.90
C SER A 510 7.82 15.08 -28.22
N LEU A 511 6.65 15.64 -28.50
CA LEU A 511 6.38 16.33 -29.76
C LEU A 511 6.84 17.80 -29.71
N ILE A 512 6.79 18.43 -28.54
CA ILE A 512 7.13 19.84 -28.39
C ILE A 512 8.64 20.07 -28.54
N TRP A 513 9.50 19.18 -28.03
CA TRP A 513 10.94 19.47 -27.96
C TRP A 513 11.90 18.28 -28.10
N THR A 514 11.44 17.02 -28.18
CA THR A 514 12.38 15.86 -28.24
C THR A 514 13.19 15.82 -29.52
N ASP A 515 12.61 16.10 -30.68
CA ASP A 515 13.36 16.05 -31.94
C ASP A 515 14.46 17.10 -31.98
N LYS A 516 14.15 18.30 -31.48
CA LYS A 516 15.11 19.40 -31.37
C LYS A 516 16.22 19.11 -30.36
N LEU A 517 15.85 18.54 -29.21
CA LEU A 517 16.85 18.16 -28.23
C LEU A 517 17.73 17.00 -28.70
N LYS A 518 17.17 16.03 -29.43
CA LYS A 518 17.94 14.96 -30.07
C LYS A 518 18.93 15.53 -31.08
N GLU A 519 18.50 16.48 -31.91
CA GLU A 519 19.37 17.21 -32.83
C GLU A 519 20.53 17.86 -32.06
N LYS A 520 20.23 18.66 -31.02
CA LYS A 520 21.24 19.35 -30.21
C LYS A 520 22.18 18.42 -29.47
N LEU A 521 21.67 17.36 -28.85
CA LEU A 521 22.49 16.34 -28.17
C LEU A 521 23.40 15.61 -29.16
N SER A 522 22.98 15.42 -30.42
CA SER A 522 23.82 14.80 -31.45
C SER A 522 25.01 15.66 -31.87
N GLU A 523 24.97 16.97 -31.61
CA GLU A 523 26.10 17.89 -31.81
C GLU A 523 27.21 17.72 -30.76
N ILE A 524 26.92 17.09 -29.61
CA ILE A 524 27.89 16.86 -28.54
C ILE A 524 28.71 15.61 -28.87
N LYS A 525 29.99 15.82 -29.20
CA LYS A 525 30.94 14.72 -29.41
C LYS A 525 31.17 13.96 -28.10
N ASN A 526 31.14 12.62 -28.18
CA ASN A 526 31.31 11.74 -27.01
C ASN A 526 30.26 11.94 -25.92
N LEU A 527 29.03 12.32 -26.30
CA LEU A 527 27.89 12.34 -25.39
C LEU A 527 27.81 11.00 -24.61
N PRO A 528 27.66 11.05 -23.28
CA PRO A 528 27.47 9.87 -22.48
C PRO A 528 26.27 9.04 -22.93
N ASP A 529 26.38 7.71 -22.80
CA ASP A 529 25.24 6.82 -23.12
C ASP A 529 24.06 7.02 -22.14
N GLU A 530 24.32 7.61 -20.96
CA GLU A 530 23.33 7.94 -19.95
C GLU A 530 23.56 9.38 -19.45
N ILE A 531 22.52 10.21 -19.49
CA ILE A 531 22.51 11.56 -18.88
C ILE A 531 22.06 11.40 -17.43
N SER A 532 22.66 12.16 -16.51
CA SER A 532 22.30 12.04 -15.10
C SER A 532 20.87 12.53 -14.84
N GLN A 533 20.16 11.84 -13.95
CA GLN A 533 18.81 12.22 -13.52
C GLN A 533 18.75 13.68 -13.05
N PHE A 534 19.77 14.09 -12.31
CA PHE A 534 19.90 15.43 -11.75
C PHE A 534 19.96 16.53 -12.81
N GLU A 535 20.67 16.33 -13.92
CA GLU A 535 20.76 17.34 -14.99
C GLU A 535 19.43 17.50 -15.74
N ILE A 536 18.71 16.40 -15.91
CA ILE A 536 17.37 16.41 -16.50
C ILE A 536 16.39 17.13 -15.55
N ILE A 537 16.47 16.86 -14.24
CA ILE A 537 15.70 17.60 -13.22
C ILE A 537 15.93 19.10 -13.36
N GLN A 538 17.19 19.52 -13.40
CA GLN A 538 17.53 20.94 -13.48
C GLN A 538 16.92 21.60 -14.71
N LEU A 539 16.96 20.94 -15.88
CA LEU A 539 16.32 21.44 -17.09
C LEU A 539 14.81 21.67 -16.87
N PHE A 540 14.10 20.68 -16.34
CA PHE A 540 12.65 20.76 -16.14
C PHE A 540 12.19 21.60 -14.95
N THR A 541 13.09 21.96 -14.04
CA THR A 541 12.77 22.91 -12.97
C THR A 541 12.63 24.35 -13.47
N ASN A 542 13.08 24.63 -14.71
CA ASN A 542 12.97 25.96 -15.31
C ASN A 542 11.50 26.40 -15.48
N GLU A 543 11.23 27.66 -15.18
CA GLU A 543 9.89 28.26 -15.19
C GLU A 543 9.19 28.18 -16.56
N ILE A 544 9.93 28.07 -17.68
CA ILE A 544 9.31 27.95 -19.00
C ILE A 544 8.45 26.70 -19.11
N PHE A 545 8.88 25.57 -18.54
CA PHE A 545 8.15 24.29 -18.55
C PHE A 545 6.96 24.28 -17.59
N LYS A 546 6.86 25.32 -16.75
CA LYS A 546 5.75 25.57 -15.80
C LYS A 546 4.87 26.74 -16.26
N SER A 547 5.19 27.33 -17.40
CA SER A 547 4.48 28.50 -17.90
C SER A 547 3.11 28.10 -18.44
N ARG A 548 2.13 29.02 -18.31
CA ARG A 548 0.79 28.82 -18.85
C ARG A 548 0.79 28.65 -20.38
N GLU A 549 1.75 29.28 -21.07
CA GLU A 549 1.92 29.11 -22.52
C GLU A 549 2.34 27.68 -22.87
N TYR A 550 3.27 27.12 -22.09
CA TYR A 550 3.70 25.73 -22.22
C TYR A 550 2.55 24.75 -21.96
N GLU A 551 1.81 24.95 -20.88
CA GLU A 551 0.65 24.12 -20.51
C GLU A 551 -0.47 24.18 -21.56
N ASN A 552 -0.76 25.36 -22.10
CA ASN A 552 -1.73 25.51 -23.17
C ASN A 552 -1.28 24.78 -24.45
N CYS A 553 -0.02 24.98 -24.86
CA CYS A 553 0.55 24.28 -26.01
C CYS A 553 0.51 22.76 -25.82
N HIS A 554 0.82 22.29 -24.61
CA HIS A 554 0.76 20.88 -24.23
C HIS A 554 -0.64 20.30 -24.43
N ARG A 555 -1.65 20.96 -23.86
CA ARG A 555 -3.06 20.59 -24.00
C ARG A 555 -3.50 20.54 -25.46
N ASP A 556 -3.12 21.55 -26.25
CA ASP A 556 -3.52 21.65 -27.65
C ASP A 556 -2.89 20.53 -28.50
N VAL A 557 -1.60 20.25 -28.31
CA VAL A 557 -0.89 19.14 -28.95
C VAL A 557 -1.53 17.79 -28.58
N TYR A 558 -1.86 17.59 -27.30
CA TYR A 558 -2.47 16.34 -26.83
C TYR A 558 -3.87 16.13 -27.41
N ASN A 559 -4.71 17.17 -27.40
CA ASN A 559 -6.05 17.09 -27.98
C ASN A 559 -5.99 16.78 -29.49
N LYS A 560 -5.01 17.34 -30.20
CA LYS A 560 -4.80 17.03 -31.61
C LYS A 560 -4.36 15.58 -31.82
N LEU A 561 -3.48 15.05 -30.97
CA LEU A 561 -3.11 13.64 -30.99
C LEU A 561 -4.31 12.72 -30.74
N THR A 562 -5.19 13.07 -29.80
CA THR A 562 -6.43 12.33 -29.54
C THR A 562 -7.31 12.27 -30.78
N SER A 563 -7.52 13.41 -31.45
CA SER A 563 -8.29 13.45 -32.70
C SER A 563 -7.67 12.56 -33.79
N ILE A 564 -6.35 12.62 -33.97
CA ILE A 564 -5.63 11.77 -34.95
C ILE A 564 -5.77 10.28 -34.60
N TYR A 565 -5.67 9.93 -33.32
CA TYR A 565 -5.81 8.55 -32.84
C TYR A 565 -7.21 8.00 -33.11
N GLU A 566 -8.26 8.78 -32.87
CA GLU A 566 -9.65 8.39 -33.15
C GLU A 566 -9.89 8.15 -34.64
N GLU A 567 -9.35 8.99 -35.52
CA GLU A 567 -9.42 8.79 -36.98
C GLU A 567 -8.65 7.55 -37.41
N TRP A 568 -7.48 7.34 -36.83
CA TRP A 568 -6.65 6.17 -37.08
C TRP A 568 -7.37 4.87 -36.65
N GLN A 569 -8.06 4.88 -35.51
CA GLN A 569 -8.87 3.73 -35.06
C GLN A 569 -10.03 3.41 -36.01
N LYS A 570 -10.69 4.43 -36.57
CA LYS A 570 -11.77 4.22 -37.54
C LYS A 570 -11.27 3.57 -38.83
N SER A 571 -10.00 3.80 -39.18
CA SER A 571 -9.43 3.41 -40.47
C SER A 571 -8.60 2.13 -40.42
N ASN A 572 -8.24 1.62 -39.23
CA ASN A 572 -7.36 0.46 -39.06
C ASN A 572 -8.04 -0.64 -38.24
N ASN A 573 -7.77 -1.91 -38.60
CA ASN A 573 -8.25 -3.06 -37.83
C ASN A 573 -7.68 -3.04 -36.41
N SER A 574 -8.46 -3.56 -35.45
CA SER A 574 -8.18 -3.59 -33.99
C SER A 574 -6.83 -4.21 -33.57
N ASN A 575 -6.08 -4.80 -34.49
CA ASN A 575 -4.81 -5.49 -34.23
C ASN A 575 -3.57 -4.63 -34.52
N GLN A 576 -3.70 -3.45 -35.14
CA GLN A 576 -2.56 -2.56 -35.33
C GLN A 576 -2.29 -1.74 -34.06
N ILE A 577 -1.05 -1.28 -33.89
CA ILE A 577 -0.65 -0.45 -32.74
C ILE A 577 -0.35 0.95 -33.27
N PHE A 578 -1.06 1.95 -32.78
CA PHE A 578 -0.76 3.36 -33.08
C PHE A 578 0.60 3.74 -32.51
N SER A 579 1.37 4.52 -33.25
CA SER A 579 2.70 5.01 -32.84
C SER A 579 2.94 6.43 -33.36
N LEU A 580 3.78 7.23 -32.71
CA LEU A 580 4.14 8.55 -33.25
C LEU A 580 4.82 8.44 -34.62
N SER A 581 5.55 7.35 -34.87
CA SER A 581 6.09 7.02 -36.19
C SER A 581 5.02 6.71 -37.26
N SER A 582 3.78 6.44 -36.86
CA SER A 582 2.65 6.25 -37.79
C SER A 582 1.96 7.55 -38.20
N LEU A 583 2.37 8.69 -37.62
CA LEU A 583 1.88 10.00 -38.04
C LEU A 583 2.37 10.30 -39.46
N THR A 584 1.45 10.71 -40.32
CA THR A 584 1.78 11.25 -41.65
C THR A 584 2.52 12.58 -41.52
N GLU A 585 3.29 12.98 -42.54
CA GLU A 585 3.97 14.29 -42.53
C GLU A 585 2.99 15.45 -42.40
N THR A 586 1.77 15.33 -42.94
CA THR A 586 0.70 16.30 -42.74
C THR A 586 0.29 16.41 -41.28
N GLN A 587 0.07 15.27 -40.60
CA GLN A 587 -0.29 15.25 -39.18
C GLN A 587 0.82 15.78 -38.28
N LYS A 588 2.08 15.46 -38.59
CA LYS A 588 3.24 16.04 -37.88
C LYS A 588 3.28 17.55 -38.05
N LYS A 589 3.04 18.05 -39.26
CA LYS A 589 2.96 19.48 -39.53
C LYS A 589 1.83 20.13 -38.74
N GLU A 590 0.63 19.55 -38.74
CA GLU A 590 -0.51 20.06 -37.97
C GLU A 590 -0.23 20.13 -36.47
N ILE A 591 0.49 19.15 -35.91
CA ILE A 591 0.92 19.17 -34.52
C ILE A 591 1.97 20.27 -34.29
N ASN A 592 2.96 20.41 -35.17
CA ASN A 592 3.99 21.42 -35.05
C ASN A 592 3.44 22.84 -35.17
N ASP A 593 2.43 23.05 -36.01
CA ASP A 593 1.76 24.35 -36.18
C ASP A 593 1.00 24.79 -34.91
N LEU A 594 0.74 23.88 -33.96
CA LEU A 594 0.17 24.21 -32.65
C LEU A 594 1.20 24.74 -31.64
N ILE A 595 2.49 24.57 -31.92
CA ILE A 595 3.56 25.01 -31.02
C ILE A 595 3.87 26.48 -31.33
N PRO A 596 3.63 27.42 -30.39
CA PRO A 596 3.94 28.82 -30.63
C PRO A 596 5.43 29.02 -30.92
N ILE A 597 5.75 29.85 -31.91
CA ILE A 597 7.14 30.22 -32.22
C ILE A 597 7.80 30.90 -31.02
N SER A 598 7.04 31.69 -30.25
CA SER A 598 7.47 32.29 -28.98
C SER A 598 7.91 31.22 -27.98
N LEU A 599 7.06 30.23 -27.71
CA LEU A 599 7.37 29.12 -26.81
C LEU A 599 8.61 28.35 -27.26
N THR A 600 8.73 28.08 -28.57
CA THR A 600 9.91 27.41 -29.13
C THR A 600 11.18 28.23 -28.86
N THR A 601 11.11 29.54 -29.08
CA THR A 601 12.23 30.46 -28.84
C THR A 601 12.60 30.53 -27.36
N ASP A 602 11.62 30.47 -26.45
CA ASP A 602 11.86 30.51 -25.01
C ASP A 602 12.39 29.19 -24.47
N VAL A 603 11.94 28.05 -25.01
CA VAL A 603 12.54 26.74 -24.74
C VAL A 603 13.99 26.71 -25.21
N ASP A 604 14.31 27.27 -26.38
CA ASP A 604 15.69 27.34 -26.89
C ASP A 604 16.62 28.11 -25.96
N LYS A 605 16.15 29.24 -25.39
CA LYS A 605 16.92 30.03 -24.43
C LYS A 605 17.28 29.25 -23.15
N VAL A 606 16.58 28.15 -22.87
CA VAL A 606 16.84 27.29 -21.71
C VAL A 606 17.64 26.06 -22.11
N VAL A 607 17.27 25.42 -23.22
CA VAL A 607 17.90 24.19 -23.72
C VAL A 607 19.30 24.45 -24.25
N ASP A 608 19.53 25.50 -25.04
CA ASP A 608 20.84 25.76 -25.65
C ASP A 608 21.94 25.98 -24.59
N PRO A 609 21.74 26.83 -23.55
CA PRO A 609 22.74 26.97 -22.48
C PRO A 609 22.98 25.68 -21.71
N TRP A 610 21.93 24.88 -21.46
CA TRP A 610 22.05 23.60 -20.77
C TRP A 610 22.88 22.59 -21.60
N ILE A 611 22.67 22.55 -22.92
CA ILE A 611 23.46 21.75 -23.86
C ILE A 611 24.92 22.20 -23.88
N GLU A 612 25.18 23.51 -23.89
CA GLU A 612 26.55 24.04 -23.86
C GLU A 612 27.25 23.78 -22.52
N GLU A 613 26.53 23.80 -21.40
CA GLU A 613 27.06 23.39 -20.10
C GLU A 613 27.46 21.91 -20.11
N MET A 614 26.58 21.04 -20.62
CA MET A 614 26.89 19.61 -20.78
C MET A 614 28.10 19.39 -21.70
N ARG A 615 28.14 20.07 -22.86
CA ARG A 615 29.26 20.02 -23.81
C ARG A 615 30.56 20.43 -23.11
N SER A 616 30.57 21.56 -22.41
CA SER A 616 31.72 22.07 -21.67
C SER A 616 32.19 21.10 -20.58
N LYS A 617 31.25 20.49 -19.86
CA LYS A 617 31.56 19.49 -18.83
C LYS A 617 32.19 18.23 -19.43
N ILE A 618 31.64 17.72 -20.53
CA ILE A 618 32.19 16.55 -21.25
C ILE A 618 33.57 16.86 -21.80
N GLU A 619 33.75 18.01 -22.45
CA GLU A 619 35.05 18.46 -22.97
C GLU A 619 36.07 18.63 -21.84
N THR A 620 35.66 19.15 -20.69
CA THR A 620 36.52 19.28 -19.51
C THR A 620 36.95 17.91 -18.99
N ILE A 621 36.02 16.97 -18.84
CA ILE A 621 36.32 15.58 -18.43
C ILE A 621 37.27 14.94 -19.45
N GLN A 622 36.96 15.07 -20.73
CA GLN A 622 37.74 14.50 -21.81
C GLN A 622 39.18 15.06 -21.83
N HIS A 623 39.34 16.38 -21.87
CA HIS A 623 40.65 17.02 -22.07
C HIS A 623 41.47 17.17 -20.80
N SER A 624 40.84 17.34 -19.64
CA SER A 624 41.55 17.58 -18.38
C SER A 624 41.84 16.31 -17.60
N VAL A 625 41.02 15.27 -17.77
CA VAL A 625 41.10 14.03 -16.98
C VAL A 625 41.42 12.84 -17.86
N VAL A 626 40.53 12.50 -18.80
CA VAL A 626 40.57 11.23 -19.53
C VAL A 626 41.75 11.16 -20.51
N VAL A 627 41.90 12.13 -21.40
CA VAL A 627 42.98 12.15 -22.40
C VAL A 627 44.36 12.21 -21.73
N PRO A 628 44.63 13.06 -20.72
CA PRO A 628 45.90 13.05 -20.02
C PRO A 628 46.17 11.74 -19.29
N ALA A 629 45.18 11.16 -18.61
CA ALA A 629 45.34 9.90 -17.88
C ALA A 629 45.63 8.73 -18.85
N ILE A 630 44.86 8.62 -19.94
CA ILE A 630 45.10 7.65 -21.01
C ILE A 630 46.50 7.86 -21.61
N LYS A 631 46.91 9.10 -21.90
CA LYS A 631 48.24 9.39 -22.45
C LYS A 631 49.37 9.05 -21.47
N ASN A 632 49.18 9.24 -20.16
CA ASN A 632 50.20 8.92 -19.17
C ASN A 632 50.35 7.39 -18.98
N VAL A 633 49.23 6.66 -18.98
CA VAL A 633 49.26 5.19 -18.83
C VAL A 633 49.65 4.50 -20.13
N LEU A 634 49.03 4.86 -21.25
CA LEU A 634 49.29 4.25 -22.55
C LEU A 634 50.52 4.82 -23.24
N GLY A 635 50.98 6.04 -22.94
CA GLY A 635 52.20 6.59 -23.54
C GLY A 635 53.48 5.82 -23.18
N ARG A 636 53.40 4.87 -22.24
CA ARG A 636 54.44 3.87 -21.95
C ARG A 636 54.44 2.69 -22.93
N TYR A 637 53.42 2.60 -23.78
CA TYR A 637 53.20 1.55 -24.76
C TYR A 637 53.02 2.22 -26.14
N ASP A 638 53.61 1.69 -27.21
CA ASP A 638 53.53 2.30 -28.55
C ASP A 638 52.18 1.99 -29.22
N VAL A 639 51.11 2.46 -28.59
CA VAL A 639 49.73 2.14 -28.93
C VAL A 639 49.26 3.06 -30.05
N LYS A 640 49.18 2.52 -31.27
CA LYS A 640 48.58 3.23 -32.40
C LYS A 640 47.12 3.61 -32.08
N PRO A 641 46.63 4.77 -32.57
CA PRO A 641 45.22 5.11 -32.46
C PRO A 641 44.37 4.00 -33.09
N SER A 642 43.65 3.25 -32.28
CA SER A 642 42.71 2.21 -32.71
C SER A 642 41.33 2.50 -32.14
N ASP A 643 40.30 1.85 -32.69
CA ASP A 643 38.91 1.91 -32.20
C ASP A 643 38.79 1.61 -30.69
N ASP A 644 39.74 0.83 -30.18
CA ASP A 644 39.85 0.42 -28.79
C ASP A 644 40.14 1.58 -27.84
N ARG A 645 40.99 2.53 -28.28
CA ARG A 645 41.29 3.75 -27.52
C ARG A 645 40.07 4.65 -27.44
N ALA A 646 39.37 4.85 -28.55
CA ALA A 646 38.14 5.65 -28.59
C ALA A 646 37.05 5.04 -27.69
N ARG A 647 36.95 3.70 -27.65
CA ARG A 647 35.99 3.01 -26.79
C ARG A 647 36.33 3.11 -25.30
N LEU A 648 37.61 3.02 -24.94
CA LEU A 648 38.06 3.23 -23.56
C LEU A 648 37.80 4.67 -23.12
N GLU A 649 38.12 5.64 -23.97
CA GLU A 649 37.86 7.06 -23.74
C GLU A 649 36.38 7.33 -23.48
N LYS A 650 35.49 6.81 -24.33
CA LYS A 650 34.03 6.92 -24.13
C LYS A 650 33.57 6.30 -22.81
N THR A 651 34.08 5.12 -22.46
CA THR A 651 33.70 4.41 -21.21
C THR A 651 34.09 5.22 -19.98
N LEU A 652 35.29 5.83 -19.97
CA LEU A 652 35.74 6.66 -18.87
C LEU A 652 34.96 7.97 -18.77
N ILE A 653 34.62 8.58 -19.91
CA ILE A 653 33.75 9.77 -19.96
C ILE A 653 32.39 9.44 -19.33
N ASN A 654 31.73 8.35 -19.74
CA ASN A 654 30.45 7.92 -19.14
C ASN A 654 30.55 7.78 -17.62
N PHE A 655 31.58 7.06 -17.15
CA PHE A 655 31.76 6.79 -15.73
C PHE A 655 31.96 8.09 -14.93
N LEU A 656 32.85 8.97 -15.37
CA LEU A 656 33.15 10.21 -14.67
C LEU A 656 31.97 11.17 -14.72
N TYR A 657 31.28 11.26 -15.86
CA TYR A 657 30.14 12.15 -16.04
C TYR A 657 29.01 11.85 -15.03
N ILE A 658 28.65 10.57 -14.87
CA ILE A 658 27.60 10.13 -13.93
C ILE A 658 27.99 10.41 -12.47
N ASN A 659 29.26 10.19 -12.12
CA ASN A 659 29.71 10.19 -10.73
C ASN A 659 30.18 11.56 -10.21
N LEU A 660 30.39 12.56 -11.08
CA LEU A 660 30.89 13.89 -10.72
C LEU A 660 29.81 14.91 -10.39
N THR A 661 28.57 14.48 -10.21
CA THR A 661 27.37 15.33 -10.28
C THR A 661 27.15 16.35 -9.16
N LYS A 662 28.06 16.55 -8.18
CA LYS A 662 27.73 17.38 -6.99
C LYS A 662 28.79 18.34 -6.43
N LYS A 663 29.98 18.54 -7.03
CA LYS A 663 30.93 19.57 -6.55
C LYS A 663 32.05 19.86 -7.56
N GLU A 664 32.64 21.06 -7.49
CA GLU A 664 33.91 21.39 -8.14
C GLU A 664 34.99 20.41 -7.67
N VAL A 665 35.17 19.33 -8.42
CA VAL A 665 36.26 18.39 -8.16
C VAL A 665 37.49 18.92 -8.89
N ASN A 666 38.56 19.16 -8.13
CA ASN A 666 39.84 19.60 -8.71
C ASN A 666 40.30 18.57 -9.76
N SER A 667 40.54 19.04 -10.98
CA SER A 667 40.94 18.20 -12.12
C SER A 667 42.22 17.40 -11.85
N LEU A 668 43.12 17.88 -10.98
CA LEU A 668 44.32 17.16 -10.55
C LEU A 668 44.00 15.90 -9.74
N ASP A 669 43.02 15.96 -8.83
CA ASP A 669 42.65 14.82 -7.99
C ASP A 669 41.98 13.73 -8.84
N LEU A 670 41.12 14.13 -9.77
CA LEU A 670 40.46 13.22 -10.71
C LEU A 670 41.43 12.53 -11.64
N LYS A 671 42.38 13.28 -12.20
CA LYS A 671 43.43 12.72 -13.05
C LYS A 671 44.21 11.64 -12.30
N SER A 672 44.61 11.91 -11.05
CA SER A 672 45.36 10.93 -10.24
C SER A 672 44.56 9.65 -9.97
N VAL A 673 43.26 9.77 -9.70
CA VAL A 673 42.37 8.63 -9.49
C VAL A 673 42.20 7.80 -10.76
N VAL A 674 42.02 8.44 -11.91
CA VAL A 674 41.88 7.74 -13.20
C VAL A 674 43.20 7.09 -13.61
N GLU A 675 44.34 7.75 -13.40
CA GLU A 675 45.67 7.17 -13.61
C GLU A 675 45.90 5.96 -12.69
N GLU A 676 45.53 6.05 -11.42
CA GLU A 676 45.62 4.94 -10.46
C GLU A 676 44.69 3.77 -10.85
N MET A 677 43.46 4.05 -11.31
CA MET A 677 42.53 3.05 -11.82
C MET A 677 43.09 2.32 -13.04
N LEU A 678 43.72 3.06 -13.95
CA LEU A 678 44.33 2.51 -15.16
C LEU A 678 45.66 1.77 -14.89
N GLN A 679 46.46 2.23 -13.90
CA GLN A 679 47.76 1.63 -13.54
C GLN A 679 47.65 0.36 -12.69
N ASN A 680 46.60 0.22 -11.87
CA ASN A 680 46.46 -0.91 -10.96
C ASN A 680 46.08 -2.24 -11.67
N GLU A 681 46.20 -2.35 -13.00
CA GLU A 681 45.84 -3.49 -13.86
C GLU A 681 44.40 -4.05 -13.68
N ASN A 682 43.63 -3.45 -12.78
CA ASN A 682 42.27 -3.82 -12.38
C ASN A 682 41.25 -3.02 -13.19
N ILE A 683 41.35 -3.11 -14.52
CA ILE A 683 40.33 -2.58 -15.42
C ILE A 683 39.13 -3.55 -15.36
N PHE A 684 38.22 -3.30 -14.43
CA PHE A 684 36.97 -4.02 -14.32
C PHE A 684 35.97 -3.47 -15.36
N ILE A 685 35.49 -4.35 -16.25
CA ILE A 685 34.68 -4.01 -17.43
C ILE A 685 33.19 -3.97 -17.05
N LEU A 686 32.53 -2.83 -17.26
CA LEU A 686 31.09 -2.63 -17.11
C LEU A 686 30.29 -3.51 -18.09
N GLN A 687 29.22 -4.16 -17.61
CA GLN A 687 28.47 -5.15 -18.35
C GLN A 687 27.23 -4.54 -19.03
N LYS A 688 27.25 -4.47 -20.37
CA LYS A 688 26.11 -4.77 -21.26
C LYS A 688 26.64 -4.99 -22.69
N GLY A 689 27.00 -6.25 -23.00
CA GLY A 689 27.43 -6.70 -24.34
C GLY A 689 28.44 -7.87 -24.34
N PRO A 690 28.55 -8.65 -25.44
CA PRO A 690 29.34 -9.87 -25.48
C PRO A 690 30.86 -9.62 -25.30
N ILE A 691 31.42 -10.42 -24.38
CA ILE A 691 32.72 -10.38 -23.66
C ILE A 691 33.99 -10.27 -24.53
N THR A 692 33.91 -10.40 -25.85
CA THR A 692 35.08 -10.64 -26.71
C THR A 692 35.75 -9.39 -27.26
N SER A 693 35.11 -8.22 -27.25
CA SER A 693 35.63 -7.03 -27.91
C SER A 693 36.58 -6.21 -27.03
N LEU A 694 36.19 -5.71 -25.84
CA LEU A 694 37.07 -4.86 -25.01
C LEU A 694 38.29 -5.61 -24.45
N ARG A 695 38.17 -6.91 -24.19
CA ARG A 695 39.29 -7.76 -23.77
C ARG A 695 40.29 -7.98 -24.92
N LYS A 696 39.80 -8.10 -26.17
CA LYS A 696 40.64 -8.06 -27.37
C LYS A 696 41.23 -6.67 -27.57
N SER A 697 40.47 -5.61 -27.28
CA SER A 697 40.86 -4.21 -27.42
C SER A 697 41.97 -3.78 -26.47
N VAL A 698 41.93 -4.21 -25.21
CA VAL A 698 43.00 -3.89 -24.24
C VAL A 698 44.17 -4.85 -24.41
N ALA A 699 43.91 -6.13 -24.71
CA ALA A 699 44.97 -7.11 -24.96
C ALA A 699 45.67 -6.97 -26.32
N SER A 700 45.06 -6.32 -27.32
CA SER A 700 45.67 -5.99 -28.62
C SER A 700 46.62 -4.79 -28.52
N LEU A 701 46.38 -3.89 -27.56
CA LEU A 701 47.20 -2.68 -27.33
C LEU A 701 48.40 -2.94 -26.42
N LEU A 702 48.39 -4.05 -25.67
CA LEU A 702 49.47 -4.43 -24.76
C LEU A 702 50.30 -5.53 -25.42
N ASP A 703 51.46 -5.17 -25.96
CA ASP A 703 52.34 -6.08 -26.69
C ASP A 703 52.77 -7.28 -25.83
N SER A 704 52.86 -8.43 -26.48
CA SER A 704 52.87 -9.76 -25.90
C SER A 704 54.18 -10.07 -25.17
N ASP A 705 54.14 -10.15 -23.83
CA ASP A 705 54.97 -11.07 -23.02
C ASP A 705 54.60 -11.12 -21.53
N ARG A 706 53.62 -10.31 -21.08
CA ARG A 706 53.00 -10.46 -19.76
C ARG A 706 51.50 -10.66 -19.93
N LYS A 707 51.03 -11.91 -19.82
CA LYS A 707 49.59 -12.21 -19.80
C LYS A 707 49.00 -11.72 -18.47
N PRO A 708 48.13 -10.69 -18.43
CA PRO A 708 47.54 -10.26 -17.17
C PRO A 708 46.53 -11.31 -16.67
N ARG A 709 46.54 -11.56 -15.35
CA ARG A 709 45.53 -12.40 -14.67
C ARG A 709 44.24 -11.59 -14.51
N VAL A 710 43.34 -11.73 -15.48
CA VAL A 710 41.99 -11.15 -15.39
C VAL A 710 41.14 -11.97 -14.43
N THR A 711 40.72 -11.37 -13.31
CA THR A 711 39.80 -11.97 -12.34
C THR A 711 38.39 -11.41 -12.54
N ILE A 712 37.37 -12.27 -12.65
CA ILE A 712 35.97 -11.87 -12.84
C ILE A 712 35.36 -11.58 -11.45
N ALA A 713 34.88 -10.35 -11.23
CA ALA A 713 34.11 -9.95 -10.06
C ALA A 713 32.74 -9.41 -10.50
N SER A 714 31.69 -9.63 -9.71
CA SER A 714 30.35 -9.11 -9.99
C SER A 714 30.31 -7.58 -9.87
N GLU A 715 29.39 -6.95 -10.61
CA GLU A 715 29.11 -5.50 -10.63
C GLU A 715 29.03 -4.90 -9.22
N ASP A 716 28.38 -5.61 -8.29
CA ASP A 716 28.25 -5.21 -6.89
C ASP A 716 29.57 -5.13 -6.12
N LYS A 717 30.54 -6.01 -6.39
CA LYS A 717 31.86 -5.96 -5.74
C LYS A 717 32.66 -4.77 -6.25
N ILE A 718 32.48 -4.39 -7.50
CA ILE A 718 33.16 -3.27 -8.16
C ILE A 718 32.59 -1.95 -7.68
N LEU A 719 31.26 -1.78 -7.65
CA LEU A 719 30.61 -0.58 -7.11
C LEU A 719 30.91 -0.38 -5.62
N LYS A 720 30.99 -1.46 -4.84
CA LYS A 720 31.36 -1.43 -3.42
C LYS A 720 32.84 -1.07 -3.20
N TYR A 721 33.75 -1.55 -4.06
CA TYR A 721 35.18 -1.20 -4.01
C TYR A 721 35.44 0.23 -4.49
N LEU A 722 34.81 0.67 -5.58
CA LEU A 722 34.97 2.03 -6.11
C LEU A 722 34.32 3.06 -5.21
N SER A 723 33.10 2.81 -4.70
CA SER A 723 32.46 3.70 -3.74
C SER A 723 33.21 3.78 -2.41
N SER A 724 33.79 2.69 -1.92
CA SER A 724 34.60 2.71 -0.69
C SER A 724 35.93 3.43 -0.90
N THR A 725 36.68 3.12 -1.95
CA THR A 725 37.97 3.76 -2.25
C THR A 725 37.81 5.25 -2.54
N PHE A 726 36.77 5.63 -3.33
CA PHE A 726 36.46 7.02 -3.61
C PHE A 726 36.01 7.78 -2.35
N ARG A 727 35.11 7.20 -1.52
CA ARG A 727 34.68 7.83 -0.25
C ARG A 727 35.81 7.92 0.77
N GLU A 728 36.68 6.92 0.87
CA GLU A 728 37.80 6.91 1.82
C GLU A 728 38.85 7.97 1.46
N LYS A 729 39.25 8.07 0.18
CA LYS A 729 40.23 9.07 -0.25
C LYS A 729 39.65 10.49 -0.30
N PHE A 730 38.37 10.64 -0.65
CA PHE A 730 37.67 11.93 -0.56
C PHE A 730 37.53 12.41 0.90
N LYS A 731 37.27 11.49 1.84
CA LYS A 731 37.33 11.80 3.28
C LYS A 731 38.75 12.20 3.69
N ALA A 732 39.78 11.50 3.22
CA ALA A 732 41.18 11.80 3.57
C ALA A 732 41.67 13.16 3.02
N SER A 733 41.25 13.58 1.82
CA SER A 733 41.58 14.92 1.29
C SER A 733 40.85 16.03 2.05
N LYS A 734 39.60 15.78 2.47
CA LYS A 734 38.82 16.68 3.34
C LYS A 734 39.50 16.86 4.70
N THR A 735 39.94 15.77 5.33
CA THR A 735 40.67 15.81 6.60
C THR A 735 42.01 16.56 6.45
N SER A 736 42.70 16.43 5.32
CA SER A 736 43.95 17.17 5.07
C SER A 736 43.73 18.68 4.90
N ASN A 737 42.64 19.10 4.26
CA ASN A 737 42.27 20.51 4.11
C ASN A 737 41.73 21.13 5.42
N GLU A 738 41.01 20.37 6.24
CA GLU A 738 40.58 20.79 7.60
C GLU A 738 41.78 20.90 8.57
N ILE A 739 42.78 20.01 8.45
CA ILE A 739 44.03 20.11 9.23
C ILE A 739 44.85 21.34 8.84
N MET A 740 44.79 21.79 7.59
CA MET A 740 45.45 23.03 7.15
C MET A 740 44.71 24.29 7.64
N SER A 741 43.38 24.27 7.75
CA SER A 741 42.60 25.42 8.28
C SER A 741 42.69 25.57 9.81
N HIS A 742 42.98 24.49 10.54
CA HIS A 742 43.18 24.50 12.00
C HIS A 742 44.57 25.01 12.46
N LYS A 743 45.44 25.46 11.55
CA LYS A 743 46.71 26.15 11.89
C LYS A 743 46.60 27.68 11.88
N MET A 744 45.43 28.26 12.15
CA MET A 744 45.31 29.71 12.38
C MET A 744 45.58 30.09 13.85
N PRO A 745 46.27 31.22 14.13
CA PRO A 745 46.55 31.65 15.50
C PRO A 745 45.27 31.96 16.28
N LYS A 746 45.21 31.52 17.55
CA LYS A 746 44.07 31.66 18.49
C LYS A 746 43.49 33.08 18.65
N ALA A 747 44.20 34.12 18.20
CA ALA A 747 43.73 35.50 18.22
C ALA A 747 42.60 35.78 17.21
N LYS A 748 42.58 35.12 16.03
CA LYS A 748 41.55 35.36 15.00
C LYS A 748 40.22 34.66 15.27
N VAL A 749 40.24 33.52 15.97
CA VAL A 749 39.02 32.77 16.33
C VAL A 749 38.16 33.53 17.35
N LYS A 750 38.77 34.29 18.26
CA LYS A 750 38.02 35.13 19.22
C LYS A 750 37.31 36.31 18.56
N GLU A 751 37.89 36.87 17.50
CA GLU A 751 37.31 38.02 16.78
C GLU A 751 36.17 37.59 15.85
N GLN A 752 36.24 36.37 15.30
CA GLN A 752 35.20 35.79 14.47
C GLN A 752 33.96 35.38 15.28
N ASN A 753 34.16 34.77 16.45
CA ASN A 753 33.05 34.42 17.35
C ASN A 753 32.32 35.65 17.89
N LYS A 754 33.04 36.76 18.13
CA LYS A 754 32.41 38.02 18.56
C LYS A 754 31.53 38.64 17.48
N LYS A 755 31.95 38.56 16.20
CA LYS A 755 31.13 39.03 15.06
C LYS A 755 29.90 38.16 14.82
N GLU A 756 29.98 36.85 15.06
CA GLU A 756 28.80 35.97 14.96
C GLU A 756 27.78 36.21 16.08
N GLU A 757 28.21 36.55 17.30
CA GLU A 757 27.31 36.94 18.38
C GLU A 757 26.65 38.30 18.11
N GLU A 758 27.39 39.28 17.58
CA GLU A 758 26.82 40.58 17.19
C GLU A 758 25.80 40.46 16.04
N ASN A 759 26.03 39.58 15.06
CA ASN A 759 25.07 39.34 13.97
C ASN A 759 23.78 38.65 14.45
N LYS A 760 23.86 37.72 15.41
CA LYS A 760 22.67 37.05 15.97
C LYS A 760 21.78 38.00 16.78
N VAL A 761 22.37 39.01 17.42
CA VAL A 761 21.59 40.03 18.14
C VAL A 761 20.86 40.93 17.16
N ASN A 762 21.49 41.31 16.04
CA ASN A 762 20.85 42.14 15.02
C ASN A 762 19.70 41.41 14.30
N GLU A 763 19.87 40.13 13.94
CA GLU A 763 18.78 39.32 13.33
C GLU A 763 17.58 39.16 14.28
N SER A 764 17.84 39.07 15.60
CA SER A 764 16.80 39.01 16.62
C SER A 764 16.02 40.32 16.76
N GLU A 765 16.64 41.48 16.52
CA GLU A 765 15.95 42.78 16.60
C GLU A 765 15.13 43.04 15.34
N GLU A 766 15.67 42.69 14.16
CA GLU A 766 14.97 42.80 12.88
C GLU A 766 13.70 41.92 12.83
N MET A 767 13.76 40.69 13.37
CA MET A 767 12.57 39.83 13.51
C MET A 767 11.50 40.41 14.46
N LYS A 768 11.90 41.17 15.50
CA LYS A 768 10.94 41.81 16.41
C LYS A 768 10.27 43.02 15.77
N GLU A 769 10.96 43.70 14.87
CA GLU A 769 10.45 44.85 14.14
C GLU A 769 9.47 44.41 13.04
N ASN A 770 9.79 43.37 12.27
CA ASN A 770 8.88 42.78 11.27
C ASN A 770 7.57 42.28 11.90
N ARG A 771 7.63 41.64 13.08
CA ARG A 771 6.41 41.21 13.81
C ARG A 771 5.55 42.38 14.32
N LYS A 772 6.12 43.57 14.51
CA LYS A 772 5.35 44.77 14.87
C LYS A 772 4.65 45.37 13.66
N GLU A 773 5.24 45.26 12.47
CA GLU A 773 4.61 45.71 11.22
C GLU A 773 3.48 44.78 10.80
N GLU A 774 3.65 43.46 10.90
CA GLU A 774 2.59 42.48 10.61
C GLU A 774 1.32 42.71 11.46
N ARG A 775 1.48 42.98 12.77
CA ARG A 775 0.35 43.30 13.65
C ARG A 775 -0.39 44.59 13.27
N LYS A 776 0.32 45.58 12.73
CA LYS A 776 -0.32 46.81 12.24
C LYS A 776 -1.15 46.56 10.99
N VAL A 777 -0.75 45.60 10.14
CA VAL A 777 -1.50 45.24 8.93
C VAL A 777 -2.78 44.48 9.31
N GLU A 778 -2.71 43.54 10.26
CA GLU A 778 -3.88 42.81 10.78
C GLU A 778 -4.92 43.75 11.42
N ASP A 779 -4.48 44.74 12.21
CA ASP A 779 -5.38 45.73 12.81
C ASP A 779 -6.08 46.61 11.74
N ILE A 780 -5.43 46.87 10.61
CA ILE A 780 -6.01 47.65 9.50
C ILE A 780 -7.04 46.83 8.71
N GLU A 781 -6.81 45.53 8.54
CA GLU A 781 -7.75 44.63 7.85
C GLU A 781 -9.03 44.39 8.67
N GLN A 782 -8.92 44.22 9.99
CA GLN A 782 -10.11 44.10 10.87
C GLN A 782 -10.99 45.35 10.84
N VAL A 783 -10.40 46.54 10.71
CA VAL A 783 -11.17 47.79 10.58
C VAL A 783 -11.89 47.88 9.23
N LYS A 784 -11.33 47.34 8.16
CA LYS A 784 -11.97 47.30 6.83
C LYS A 784 -13.13 46.30 6.77
N GLU A 785 -12.99 45.13 7.39
CA GLU A 785 -14.08 44.15 7.46
C GLU A 785 -15.26 44.64 8.31
N GLY A 786 -14.98 45.37 9.40
CA GLY A 786 -16.02 46.03 10.21
C GLY A 786 -16.80 47.12 9.49
N GLN A 787 -16.24 47.76 8.46
CA GLN A 787 -16.92 48.78 7.66
C GLN A 787 -17.75 48.22 6.50
N LEU A 788 -17.41 47.03 5.99
CA LEU A 788 -18.15 46.36 4.91
C LEU A 788 -19.42 45.66 5.42
N GLY A 789 -19.48 45.26 6.69
CA GLY A 789 -20.67 44.68 7.33
C GLY A 789 -21.81 45.68 7.66
N LEU A 790 -21.64 46.98 7.35
CA LEU A 790 -22.67 48.01 7.58
C LEU A 790 -23.38 48.46 6.28
N TYR A 791 -23.10 47.81 5.15
CA TYR A 791 -23.74 48.08 3.85
C TYR A 791 -24.30 46.83 3.14
N SER A 792 -24.59 45.78 3.90
CA SER A 792 -25.50 44.67 3.54
C SER A 792 -26.62 44.59 4.56
#